data_AF-K0T6I4-F1
#
_entry.id   AF-K0T6I4-F1
#
_cell.length_a   1.000
_cell.length_b   1.000
_cell.length_c   1.000
_cell.angle_alpha   90.00
_cell.angle_beta   90.00
_cell.angle_gamma   90.00
#
_symmetry.space_group_name_H-M   'P 1'
#
loop_
_entity.id
_entity.type
_entity.pdbx_description
1 polymer ?
#
loop_
_entity_poly.entity_id
_entity_poly.type
_entity_poly.pdbx_seq_one_letter_code
_entity_poly.pdbx_strand_id
1 'polypeptide(L)'
;MVKLIHTIAAILTLLLAGRVAGWEKRRDAHGKTIIAYYASWQWYDRSGLAKPSNLDHSLVTRYTFAFFQINEQGDIWGTDAWGDPNTLFGEYDWNWVPGGANTYCSWDGPGEPPTCAGHKYHTGLISQAHAAGVEIYPSIGGWTLSDPFSKLAENPAARTKFAENCVKLIEDYDFDGIDIDWEYPGYAPHSGRDVDTVNYSLFLKEIRDKLDEHGSKTGRFYGLTAALPCGPDLIKNIQIDVVKDIMTEFNLMTYDFHGSWNPTTGVNAPLYDQTGSPDFSVHGCVKNWLAGGARPDQINIGLPFYGRSFAGTGLTGIGDTHIGKADVATWSDDEGSPQYFNIAAKIDQFTSVRDEQTMTQFAYNHAGWVSYDDERAICDKCEYALDHSLNGYIIWEISGDLMPDLSQPLLQACNDRINDPGSRCDPTMEGDPWYAHPEMQGVCVNDGNQAAHYIAKENEYTSAEACCDAHYGTYPECLGASTSPGSTGKWHETMEGDPWYPHSDGYCLSDGNHASFFITNLDKMFVSAEACCDAVYYYDSNCIANSNNPPIVDAWYAMGGECKKGVVPTYVDIHYDNKDECCYAEFPGQHNRCVSSGVQDTASTSPPTRKPSSLPTSKPSKKPTPMQDVSSPTNGMYYPHYGSDDGSFAECRNDDRAPWWITSDMMKGSKYDCCTTYFFPSWSDMCLSGNEPRPYYPDYTKRTCRNDGQHPDWQTGDYLTDNHYTCCSTHFGHDSDLLDICSGTVTSEEVPATTATTTDATTVSVTTSKTTQATTVSTAKATAATATSSSLTDKPTKKPTSGEEGNSGGTAYVVEEILLDRRTAIDTKILLTQTPDQLWAESTVYRFDDMLAALRVMYQQGVAGKTFYMGDEGDIGHNYKYGLVNLAAFLAQSMKETVKYDVCDENSWDLVGGRYPLSNACGQLGQSYQDYHCSEAEKHMECEVDPQMAITATTHAKWWGAPAPLFCGPKSSYPHTGFWNYESICDDPWATPAKTCDVYDGQRAGEFDNSAPFANSGGRTEVEGCCWWGRGVIQTTGVCNFGKLNYFLGKRAKDDGRDARYPGIDFCKTPDAVCASSEHKELKWIAGMFYWIESLQSYSVGGWDYKDELHKFVDNGMAGNSFIDAVSGIVNRAGAVDGSYERAANFNKILAELGL
;
A
#
# COMPACT_ATOMS: atom_id res chain seq x y z
N MET A 1 48.37 -21.79 5.40
CA MET A 1 47.29 -21.50 4.44
C MET A 1 45.99 -22.19 4.84
N VAL A 2 45.67 -23.43 4.46
CA VAL A 2 44.32 -24.03 4.68
C VAL A 2 43.73 -23.81 6.10
N LYS A 3 44.46 -24.11 7.17
CA LYS A 3 44.00 -23.84 8.56
C LYS A 3 43.74 -22.35 8.85
N LEU A 4 44.59 -21.45 8.33
CA LEU A 4 44.41 -20.00 8.49
C LEU A 4 43.15 -19.52 7.76
N ILE A 5 42.89 -20.05 6.57
CA ILE A 5 41.66 -19.77 5.79
C ILE A 5 40.43 -20.26 6.56
N HIS A 6 40.47 -21.47 7.15
CA HIS A 6 39.37 -21.98 7.97
C HIS A 6 39.16 -21.18 9.27
N THR A 7 40.23 -20.70 9.91
CA THR A 7 40.11 -19.84 11.09
C THR A 7 39.57 -18.46 10.74
N ILE A 8 40.00 -17.85 9.63
CA ILE A 8 39.45 -16.57 9.15
C ILE A 8 37.98 -16.73 8.76
N ALA A 9 37.64 -17.77 8.00
CA ALA A 9 36.25 -18.07 7.63
C ALA A 9 35.38 -18.28 8.88
N ALA A 10 35.79 -19.10 9.85
CA ALA A 10 35.05 -19.32 11.08
C ALA A 10 34.89 -18.04 11.94
N ILE A 11 35.90 -17.14 11.93
CA ILE A 11 35.79 -15.84 12.59
C ILE A 11 34.81 -14.93 11.85
N LEU A 12 34.80 -14.88 10.51
CA LEU A 12 33.77 -14.17 9.75
C LEU A 12 32.37 -14.75 10.02
N THR A 13 32.20 -16.08 10.02
CA THR A 13 30.90 -16.70 10.32
C THR A 13 30.43 -16.39 11.74
N LEU A 14 31.33 -16.34 12.72
CA LEU A 14 31.00 -15.94 14.10
C LEU A 14 30.69 -14.44 14.24
N LEU A 15 31.33 -13.57 13.45
CA LEU A 15 31.01 -12.13 13.42
C LEU A 15 29.67 -11.85 12.72
N LEU A 16 29.40 -12.53 11.60
CA LEU A 16 28.15 -12.46 10.86
C LEU A 16 26.97 -12.98 11.70
N ALA A 17 27.11 -14.17 12.29
CA ALA A 17 26.11 -14.71 13.21
C ALA A 17 25.93 -13.84 14.47
N GLY A 18 27.01 -13.17 14.92
CA GLY A 18 26.97 -12.22 16.02
C GLY A 18 26.21 -10.93 15.71
N ARG A 19 26.27 -10.43 14.46
CA ARG A 19 25.47 -9.27 14.00
C ARG A 19 23.99 -9.62 13.90
N VAL A 20 23.63 -10.72 13.21
CA VAL A 20 22.22 -11.14 13.05
C VAL A 20 21.56 -11.39 14.41
N ALA A 21 22.21 -12.15 15.29
CA ALA A 21 21.71 -12.42 16.64
C ALA A 21 21.83 -11.23 17.62
N GLY A 22 22.29 -10.07 17.16
CA GLY A 22 22.25 -8.78 17.87
C GLY A 22 21.10 -7.88 17.43
N TRP A 23 20.70 -7.97 16.16
CA TRP A 23 19.53 -7.31 15.58
C TRP A 23 18.22 -7.90 16.12
N GLU A 24 18.03 -9.21 15.97
CA GLU A 24 16.87 -9.94 16.52
C GLU A 24 16.68 -9.59 18.00
N LYS A 25 17.75 -9.76 18.80
CA LYS A 25 17.76 -9.50 20.25
C LYS A 25 17.35 -8.11 20.71
N ARG A 26 17.38 -7.07 19.86
CA ARG A 26 16.94 -5.72 20.25
C ARG A 26 15.53 -5.43 19.79
N ARG A 27 15.14 -5.84 18.58
CA ARG A 27 13.73 -5.77 18.18
C ARG A 27 12.87 -6.65 19.09
N ASP A 28 13.38 -7.81 19.50
CA ASP A 28 12.77 -8.71 20.50
C ASP A 28 12.81 -8.17 21.94
N ALA A 29 13.59 -7.12 22.24
CA ALA A 29 13.68 -6.55 23.59
C ALA A 29 12.61 -5.48 23.89
N HIS A 30 12.16 -4.74 22.87
CA HIS A 30 11.21 -3.63 23.04
C HIS A 30 10.08 -3.58 21.98
N GLY A 31 10.18 -4.31 20.87
CA GLY A 31 9.12 -4.40 19.86
C GLY A 31 8.92 -3.16 18.97
N LYS A 32 9.83 -2.17 18.98
CA LYS A 32 9.75 -0.94 18.17
C LYS A 32 11.07 -0.61 17.48
N THR A 33 10.98 0.12 16.38
CA THR A 33 12.11 0.67 15.62
C THR A 33 12.34 2.15 15.97
N ILE A 34 13.59 2.57 16.17
CA ILE A 34 13.98 3.97 16.40
C ILE A 34 15.02 4.34 15.35
N ILE A 35 14.61 5.13 14.34
CA ILE A 35 15.45 5.59 13.24
C ILE A 35 15.91 7.02 13.51
N ALA A 36 17.22 7.25 13.54
CA ALA A 36 17.82 8.55 13.80
C ALA A 36 18.49 9.12 12.55
N TYR A 37 17.97 10.22 12.00
CA TYR A 37 18.65 10.92 10.91
C TYR A 37 19.85 11.70 11.47
N TYR A 38 21.04 11.36 10.97
CA TYR A 38 22.29 12.09 11.20
C TYR A 38 22.54 12.96 9.97
N ALA A 39 22.42 14.27 10.11
CA ALA A 39 22.75 15.22 9.04
C ALA A 39 24.26 15.48 8.97
N SER A 40 24.84 15.38 7.76
CA SER A 40 26.28 15.44 7.53
C SER A 40 26.92 16.74 8.02
N TRP A 41 26.29 17.88 7.76
CA TRP A 41 26.78 19.21 8.15
C TRP A 41 26.92 19.39 9.66
N GLN A 42 26.18 18.63 10.47
CA GLN A 42 26.24 18.69 11.94
C GLN A 42 27.57 18.14 12.50
N TRP A 43 28.37 17.46 11.68
CA TRP A 43 29.78 17.14 12.00
C TRP A 43 30.62 18.39 12.34
N TYR A 44 30.31 19.54 11.75
CA TYR A 44 31.02 20.80 12.01
C TYR A 44 30.43 21.59 13.19
N ASP A 45 29.13 21.44 13.44
CA ASP A 45 28.40 22.27 14.39
C ASP A 45 28.85 22.06 15.85
N ARG A 46 28.67 23.12 16.67
CA ARG A 46 29.04 23.18 18.09
C ARG A 46 30.50 22.73 18.36
N SER A 47 31.39 22.95 17.38
CA SER A 47 32.80 22.49 17.35
C SER A 47 32.97 20.97 17.26
N GLY A 48 32.07 20.28 16.55
CA GLY A 48 32.01 18.83 16.45
C GLY A 48 31.41 18.18 17.69
N LEU A 49 30.34 18.76 18.25
CA LEU A 49 29.64 18.18 19.39
C LEU A 49 28.88 16.91 18.98
N ALA A 50 28.22 16.94 17.82
CA ALA A 50 27.43 15.82 17.28
C ALA A 50 28.25 14.68 16.68
N LYS A 51 29.59 14.70 16.80
CA LYS A 51 30.48 13.63 16.32
C LYS A 51 29.99 12.25 16.79
N PRO A 52 30.10 11.18 15.98
CA PRO A 52 29.60 9.84 16.34
C PRO A 52 30.15 9.27 17.65
N SER A 53 31.34 9.69 18.12
CA SER A 53 31.88 9.29 19.43
C SER A 53 31.12 9.82 20.65
N ASN A 54 30.17 10.73 20.44
CA ASN A 54 29.48 11.49 21.49
C ASN A 54 27.98 11.17 21.58
N LEU A 55 27.45 10.36 20.64
CA LEU A 55 26.06 9.88 20.61
C LEU A 55 25.94 8.55 21.37
N ASP A 56 24.83 8.31 22.06
CA ASP A 56 24.56 7.00 22.65
C ASP A 56 23.89 6.06 21.63
N HIS A 57 24.72 5.27 20.95
CA HIS A 57 24.33 4.23 19.99
C HIS A 57 23.46 3.11 20.60
N SER A 58 23.20 3.09 21.91
CA SER A 58 22.28 2.12 22.52
C SER A 58 20.81 2.56 22.52
N LEU A 59 20.54 3.85 22.26
CA LEU A 59 19.20 4.47 22.28
C LEU A 59 18.47 4.45 20.92
N VAL A 60 19.06 3.84 19.89
CA VAL A 60 18.54 3.79 18.51
C VAL A 60 18.63 2.37 17.94
N THR A 61 17.81 2.04 16.95
CA THR A 61 17.90 0.75 16.22
C THR A 61 18.54 0.91 14.84
N ARG A 62 18.40 2.10 14.22
CA ARG A 62 18.97 2.45 12.92
C ARG A 62 19.44 3.90 12.90
N TYR A 63 20.59 4.16 12.27
CA TYR A 63 20.95 5.50 11.79
C TYR A 63 20.61 5.62 10.31
N THR A 64 20.13 6.80 9.92
CA THR A 64 20.00 7.18 8.52
C THR A 64 20.94 8.37 8.26
N PHE A 65 21.92 8.21 7.37
CA PHE A 65 22.88 9.27 7.07
C PHE A 65 22.34 10.19 5.97
N ALA A 66 22.09 11.45 6.34
CA ALA A 66 21.54 12.49 5.48
C ALA A 66 22.66 13.45 5.03
N PHE A 67 22.94 13.66 3.74
CA PHE A 67 22.32 13.06 2.56
C PHE A 67 23.37 12.71 1.49
N PHE A 68 23.03 11.72 0.67
CA PHE A 68 23.61 11.51 -0.65
C PHE A 68 22.75 12.21 -1.72
N GLN A 69 23.40 12.83 -2.69
CA GLN A 69 22.79 13.57 -3.80
C GLN A 69 22.87 12.80 -5.13
N ILE A 70 22.04 13.19 -6.11
CA ILE A 70 21.75 12.42 -7.33
C ILE A 70 21.77 13.26 -8.62
N ASN A 71 21.73 12.59 -9.77
CA ASN A 71 21.43 13.18 -11.08
C ASN A 71 20.33 12.41 -11.83
N GLU A 72 19.78 12.99 -12.90
CA GLU A 72 18.76 12.33 -13.75
C GLU A 72 19.28 11.05 -14.45
N GLN A 73 20.59 10.81 -14.41
CA GLN A 73 21.26 9.66 -15.01
C GLN A 73 21.50 8.52 -13.99
N GLY A 74 21.03 8.65 -12.75
CA GLY A 74 21.14 7.62 -11.72
C GLY A 74 22.53 7.46 -11.09
N ASP A 75 23.41 8.47 -11.20
CA ASP A 75 24.58 8.56 -10.31
C ASP A 75 24.16 9.03 -8.91
N ILE A 76 24.93 8.62 -7.91
CA ILE A 76 24.72 8.94 -6.49
C ILE A 76 26.09 9.34 -5.92
N TRP A 77 26.19 10.38 -5.09
CA TRP A 77 27.45 10.78 -4.43
C TRP A 77 27.17 11.58 -3.14
N GLY A 78 28.18 11.76 -2.29
CA GLY A 78 28.08 12.51 -1.04
C GLY A 78 27.86 14.01 -1.27
N THR A 79 27.41 14.70 -0.22
CA THR A 79 27.20 16.15 -0.20
C THR A 79 28.45 16.92 0.25
N ASP A 80 29.35 16.29 1.01
CA ASP A 80 30.63 16.87 1.43
C ASP A 80 31.78 15.83 1.36
N ALA A 81 32.61 15.94 0.32
CA ALA A 81 33.80 15.13 0.08
C ALA A 81 34.88 15.18 1.21
N TRP A 82 34.73 16.05 2.21
CA TRP A 82 35.53 16.04 3.43
C TRP A 82 34.72 15.61 4.66
N GLY A 83 33.53 16.19 4.85
CA GLY A 83 32.66 15.94 6.00
C GLY A 83 32.09 14.52 6.04
N ASP A 84 31.56 14.02 4.93
CA ASP A 84 30.92 12.71 4.83
C ASP A 84 31.89 11.57 5.16
N PRO A 85 33.07 11.43 4.52
CA PRO A 85 33.99 10.35 4.86
C PRO A 85 34.62 10.50 6.25
N ASN A 86 34.82 11.73 6.77
CA ASN A 86 35.26 11.91 8.16
C ASN A 86 34.17 11.51 9.18
N THR A 87 32.89 11.58 8.80
CA THR A 87 31.77 11.15 9.64
C THR A 87 31.53 9.65 9.55
N LEU A 88 31.37 9.12 8.33
CA LEU A 88 31.05 7.71 8.07
C LEU A 88 32.21 6.77 8.42
N PHE A 89 33.43 7.08 7.92
CA PHE A 89 34.63 6.30 8.15
C PHE A 89 35.50 6.82 9.31
N GLY A 90 35.15 7.95 9.93
CA GLY A 90 35.88 8.50 11.08
C GLY A 90 37.08 9.36 10.69
N GLU A 91 37.78 9.91 11.69
CA GLU A 91 38.77 10.96 11.47
C GLU A 91 39.93 10.55 10.55
N TYR A 92 40.29 11.43 9.62
CA TYR A 92 41.43 11.25 8.70
C TYR A 92 42.74 10.85 9.42
N ASP A 93 43.40 9.81 8.90
CA ASP A 93 44.70 9.32 9.39
C ASP A 93 45.86 9.94 8.60
N TRP A 94 46.45 10.98 9.19
CA TRP A 94 47.63 11.68 8.66
C TRP A 94 48.89 10.82 8.50
N ASN A 95 48.88 9.55 8.92
CA ASN A 95 49.98 8.59 8.76
C ASN A 95 49.70 7.52 7.68
N TRP A 96 48.56 7.62 6.98
CA TRP A 96 48.11 6.66 6.00
C TRP A 96 49.05 6.53 4.79
N VAL A 97 49.00 5.36 4.16
CA VAL A 97 49.72 5.01 2.93
C VAL A 97 48.70 4.40 1.96
N PRO A 98 48.64 4.84 0.68
CA PRO A 98 47.70 4.31 -0.31
C PRO A 98 47.67 2.78 -0.40
N GLY A 99 46.48 2.20 -0.28
CA GLY A 99 46.29 0.74 -0.26
C GLY A 99 46.62 0.07 1.07
N GLY A 100 46.83 0.83 2.15
CA GLY A 100 46.97 0.31 3.51
C GLY A 100 45.65 -0.20 4.10
N ALA A 101 45.71 -0.91 5.23
CA ALA A 101 44.55 -1.56 5.87
C ALA A 101 43.47 -0.60 6.43
N ASN A 102 43.75 0.71 6.46
CA ASN A 102 42.82 1.76 6.89
C ASN A 102 42.30 2.59 5.68
N THR A 103 42.31 2.02 4.47
CA THR A 103 41.84 2.72 3.27
C THR A 103 40.33 2.53 3.09
N TYR A 104 39.60 3.63 3.01
CA TYR A 104 38.17 3.69 2.72
C TYR A 104 37.95 4.67 1.56
N CYS A 105 36.90 4.47 0.77
CA CYS A 105 36.70 5.23 -0.47
C CYS A 105 35.32 5.90 -0.48
N SER A 106 35.33 7.21 -0.71
CA SER A 106 34.13 8.06 -0.75
C SER A 106 33.70 8.32 -2.18
N TRP A 107 32.39 8.41 -2.40
CA TRP A 107 31.81 8.75 -3.69
C TRP A 107 31.60 10.25 -3.72
N ASP A 108 32.53 11.01 -4.30
CA ASP A 108 32.57 12.48 -4.17
C ASP A 108 32.06 13.25 -5.40
N GLY A 109 31.60 12.55 -6.44
CA GLY A 109 31.11 13.19 -7.67
C GLY A 109 30.35 12.26 -8.62
N PRO A 110 29.54 12.83 -9.53
CA PRO A 110 28.65 12.06 -10.41
C PRO A 110 29.41 11.20 -11.42
N GLY A 111 29.36 9.89 -11.25
CA GLY A 111 29.93 8.92 -12.20
C GLY A 111 31.46 8.83 -12.20
N GLU A 112 32.13 9.50 -11.26
CA GLU A 112 33.59 9.45 -11.09
C GLU A 112 34.02 8.26 -10.20
N PRO A 113 35.27 7.78 -10.29
CA PRO A 113 35.79 6.74 -9.39
C PRO A 113 35.88 7.23 -7.94
N PRO A 114 35.54 6.39 -6.93
CA PRO A 114 35.60 6.79 -5.52
C PRO A 114 36.99 7.27 -5.05
N THR A 115 37.01 8.37 -4.29
CA THR A 115 38.20 8.95 -3.66
C THR A 115 38.63 8.12 -2.46
N CYS A 116 39.73 7.39 -2.58
CA CYS A 116 40.24 6.56 -1.48
C CYS A 116 41.21 7.32 -0.57
N ALA A 117 40.91 7.35 0.73
CA ALA A 117 41.67 8.04 1.77
C ALA A 117 41.89 7.16 3.01
N GLY A 118 42.68 7.65 3.97
CA GLY A 118 42.98 6.95 5.22
C GLY A 118 42.12 7.42 6.37
N HIS A 119 41.42 6.50 7.05
CA HIS A 119 40.50 6.86 8.14
C HIS A 119 40.67 6.00 9.40
N LYS A 120 40.44 6.61 10.57
CA LYS A 120 40.36 5.94 11.87
C LYS A 120 39.00 5.25 12.04
N TYR A 121 38.76 4.18 11.28
CA TYR A 121 37.44 3.52 11.13
C TYR A 121 36.61 3.40 12.41
N HIS A 122 37.23 2.95 13.51
CA HIS A 122 36.60 2.81 14.85
C HIS A 122 36.05 4.12 15.47
N THR A 123 36.25 5.28 14.84
CA THR A 123 35.68 6.59 15.24
C THR A 123 34.56 7.07 14.31
N GLY A 124 34.32 6.37 13.19
CA GLY A 124 33.25 6.67 12.25
C GLY A 124 31.89 6.17 12.72
N LEU A 125 30.83 6.73 12.15
CA LEU A 125 29.45 6.38 12.46
C LEU A 125 29.15 4.93 12.13
N ILE A 126 29.57 4.43 10.96
CA ILE A 126 29.33 3.06 10.52
C ILE A 126 29.94 2.05 11.50
N SER A 127 31.23 2.24 11.84
CA SER A 127 31.91 1.33 12.77
C SER A 127 31.36 1.37 14.19
N GLN A 128 30.81 2.49 14.65
CA GLN A 128 30.26 2.61 16.01
C GLN A 128 28.82 2.09 16.09
N ALA A 129 27.98 2.40 15.10
CA ALA A 129 26.66 1.81 14.93
C ALA A 129 26.77 0.28 14.90
N HIS A 130 27.61 -0.28 14.02
CA HIS A 130 27.82 -1.74 13.94
C HIS A 130 28.45 -2.36 15.19
N ALA A 131 29.25 -1.61 15.95
CA ALA A 131 29.82 -2.10 17.21
C ALA A 131 28.77 -2.14 18.34
N ALA A 132 27.80 -1.23 18.33
CA ALA A 132 26.60 -1.33 19.15
C ALA A 132 25.62 -2.40 18.60
N GLY A 133 25.65 -2.67 17.30
CA GLY A 133 24.75 -3.56 16.54
C GLY A 133 23.50 -2.85 16.01
N VAL A 134 23.64 -1.56 15.70
CA VAL A 134 22.66 -0.66 15.08
C VAL A 134 22.85 -0.72 13.56
N GLU A 135 21.76 -0.72 12.79
CA GLU A 135 21.79 -0.64 11.33
C GLU A 135 22.20 0.77 10.86
N ILE A 136 22.84 0.89 9.69
CA ILE A 136 23.05 2.21 9.07
C ILE A 136 22.73 2.21 7.57
N TYR A 137 21.83 3.12 7.16
CA TYR A 137 21.40 3.31 5.78
C TYR A 137 21.84 4.71 5.30
N PRO A 138 22.18 4.91 4.02
CA PRO A 138 22.24 6.24 3.43
C PRO A 138 20.81 6.71 3.10
N SER A 139 20.47 7.95 3.43
CA SER A 139 19.34 8.62 2.78
C SER A 139 19.81 9.35 1.54
N ILE A 140 19.08 9.15 0.46
CA ILE A 140 19.38 9.69 -0.85
C ILE A 140 18.26 10.68 -1.20
N GLY A 141 18.61 11.95 -1.45
CA GLY A 141 17.66 13.03 -1.66
C GLY A 141 17.58 14.00 -0.49
N GLY A 142 16.36 14.28 -0.03
CA GLY A 142 16.01 15.37 0.88
C GLY A 142 15.58 16.64 0.15
N TRP A 143 15.03 17.59 0.91
CA TRP A 143 14.38 18.83 0.45
C TRP A 143 15.08 19.52 -0.73
N THR A 144 16.38 19.83 -0.58
CA THR A 144 17.16 20.60 -1.57
C THR A 144 17.79 19.76 -2.69
N LEU A 145 17.57 18.44 -2.69
CA LEU A 145 18.27 17.49 -3.57
C LEU A 145 17.30 16.61 -4.38
N SER A 146 15.99 16.85 -4.25
CA SER A 146 14.93 16.00 -4.82
C SER A 146 14.60 16.23 -6.30
N ASP A 147 14.93 17.40 -6.86
CA ASP A 147 14.64 17.77 -8.27
C ASP A 147 14.91 16.67 -9.31
N PRO A 148 16.06 15.94 -9.29
CA PRO A 148 16.37 14.99 -10.35
C PRO A 148 15.51 13.72 -10.33
N PHE A 149 14.79 13.42 -9.24
CA PHE A 149 14.05 12.17 -9.11
C PHE A 149 12.95 11.99 -10.16
N SER A 150 12.15 13.02 -10.48
CA SER A 150 11.08 12.87 -11.48
C SER A 150 11.62 12.44 -12.85
N LYS A 151 12.83 12.89 -13.21
CA LYS A 151 13.47 12.59 -14.49
C LYS A 151 14.25 11.27 -14.47
N LEU A 152 14.86 10.94 -13.34
CA LEU A 152 15.45 9.62 -13.06
C LEU A 152 14.37 8.53 -13.12
N ALA A 153 13.28 8.70 -12.37
CA ALA A 153 12.19 7.73 -12.24
C ALA A 153 11.39 7.53 -13.53
N GLU A 154 11.27 8.54 -14.40
CA GLU A 154 10.67 8.40 -15.74
C GLU A 154 11.51 7.51 -16.67
N ASN A 155 12.83 7.42 -16.47
CA ASN A 155 13.77 6.79 -17.40
C ASN A 155 14.25 5.41 -16.90
N PRO A 156 13.82 4.28 -17.52
CA PRO A 156 14.20 2.95 -17.07
C PRO A 156 15.72 2.71 -17.00
N ALA A 157 16.50 3.32 -17.91
CA ALA A 157 17.96 3.16 -17.89
C ALA A 157 18.61 3.91 -16.71
N ALA A 158 18.02 5.03 -16.27
CA ALA A 158 18.47 5.76 -15.09
C ALA A 158 18.04 5.06 -13.80
N ARG A 159 16.81 4.55 -13.72
CA ARG A 159 16.33 3.73 -12.59
C ARG A 159 17.19 2.49 -12.36
N THR A 160 17.46 1.71 -13.41
CA THR A 160 18.30 0.51 -13.29
C THR A 160 19.72 0.87 -12.86
N LYS A 161 20.32 1.94 -13.41
CA LYS A 161 21.66 2.40 -13.01
C LYS A 161 21.70 2.90 -11.55
N PHE A 162 20.66 3.61 -11.10
CA PHE A 162 20.51 4.05 -9.72
C PHE A 162 20.38 2.86 -8.76
N ALA A 163 19.54 1.87 -9.09
CA ALA A 163 19.38 0.65 -8.30
C ALA A 163 20.67 -0.18 -8.23
N GLU A 164 21.46 -0.24 -9.32
CA GLU A 164 22.81 -0.81 -9.30
C GLU A 164 23.80 0.01 -8.46
N ASN A 165 23.67 1.34 -8.42
CA ASN A 165 24.51 2.20 -7.58
C ASN A 165 24.15 2.11 -6.09
N CYS A 166 22.87 1.89 -5.75
CA CYS A 166 22.43 1.57 -4.38
C CYS A 166 23.13 0.32 -3.82
N VAL A 167 23.21 -0.75 -4.62
CA VAL A 167 23.96 -1.96 -4.24
C VAL A 167 25.45 -1.67 -4.03
N LYS A 168 26.05 -0.80 -4.85
CA LYS A 168 27.48 -0.45 -4.69
C LYS A 168 27.73 0.42 -3.45
N LEU A 169 26.80 1.29 -3.05
CA LEU A 169 26.91 2.00 -1.76
C LEU A 169 26.94 1.01 -0.58
N ILE A 170 26.10 -0.03 -0.62
CA ILE A 170 26.15 -1.13 0.35
C ILE A 170 27.50 -1.87 0.31
N GLU A 171 28.03 -2.17 -0.88
CA GLU A 171 29.31 -2.89 -1.05
C GLU A 171 30.54 -2.07 -0.62
N ASP A 172 30.58 -0.77 -0.91
CA ASP A 172 31.73 0.11 -0.63
C ASP A 172 31.76 0.67 0.80
N TYR A 173 30.60 0.83 1.46
CA TYR A 173 30.49 1.43 2.80
C TYR A 173 30.12 0.41 3.92
N ASP A 174 29.63 -0.79 3.60
CA ASP A 174 28.95 -1.73 4.53
C ASP A 174 27.62 -1.18 5.11
N PHE A 175 26.86 -0.41 4.34
CA PHE A 175 25.48 -0.04 4.72
C PHE A 175 24.55 -1.28 4.80
N ASP A 176 23.51 -1.19 5.63
CA ASP A 176 22.55 -2.27 5.91
C ASP A 176 21.25 -2.19 5.10
N GLY A 177 21.09 -1.17 4.28
CA GLY A 177 19.88 -0.89 3.49
C GLY A 177 19.99 0.44 2.76
N ILE A 178 18.86 0.93 2.24
CA ILE A 178 18.74 2.19 1.50
C ILE A 178 17.51 2.95 2.01
N ASP A 179 17.65 4.26 2.20
CA ASP A 179 16.53 5.18 2.40
C ASP A 179 16.41 6.16 1.22
N ILE A 180 15.18 6.38 0.75
CA ILE A 180 14.86 7.27 -0.38
C ILE A 180 14.06 8.46 0.14
N ASP A 181 14.64 9.65 0.09
CA ASP A 181 13.97 10.88 0.51
C ASP A 181 13.66 11.73 -0.73
N TRP A 182 12.61 11.35 -1.46
CA TRP A 182 12.09 12.15 -2.57
C TRP A 182 10.98 13.04 -2.05
N GLU A 183 11.27 14.34 -1.95
CA GLU A 183 10.32 15.38 -1.59
C GLU A 183 9.88 16.19 -2.82
N TYR A 184 8.75 15.92 -3.50
CA TYR A 184 7.88 14.74 -3.44
C TYR A 184 7.43 14.35 -4.86
N PRO A 185 7.04 13.09 -5.11
CA PRO A 185 6.32 12.70 -6.32
C PRO A 185 5.15 13.66 -6.61
N GLY A 186 5.10 14.24 -7.81
CA GLY A 186 4.05 15.20 -8.20
C GLY A 186 4.15 16.61 -7.59
N TYR A 187 5.15 16.90 -6.74
CA TYR A 187 5.34 18.23 -6.16
C TYR A 187 6.13 19.15 -7.10
N ALA A 188 5.41 19.94 -7.91
CA ALA A 188 5.97 20.80 -8.95
C ALA A 188 7.12 21.76 -8.54
N PRO A 189 7.17 22.30 -7.31
CA PRO A 189 8.31 23.13 -6.88
C PRO A 189 9.66 22.40 -6.83
N HIS A 190 9.68 21.07 -6.68
CA HIS A 190 10.87 20.22 -6.79
C HIS A 190 10.75 19.31 -8.04
N SER A 191 10.41 19.93 -9.17
CA SER A 191 10.31 19.31 -10.51
C SER A 191 9.32 18.14 -10.65
N GLY A 192 8.45 17.91 -9.65
CA GLY A 192 7.47 16.82 -9.66
C GLY A 192 6.34 16.98 -10.68
N ARG A 193 5.79 15.85 -11.14
CA ARG A 193 4.78 15.75 -12.20
C ARG A 193 3.80 14.60 -11.93
N ASP A 194 2.58 14.67 -12.47
CA ASP A 194 1.52 13.65 -12.30
C ASP A 194 1.99 12.19 -12.58
N VAL A 195 2.88 12.03 -13.56
CA VAL A 195 3.48 10.74 -13.96
C VAL A 195 4.32 10.08 -12.86
N ASP A 196 4.78 10.86 -11.88
CA ASP A 196 5.61 10.37 -10.78
C ASP A 196 4.88 9.33 -9.93
N THR A 197 3.55 9.42 -9.84
CA THR A 197 2.69 8.49 -9.10
C THR A 197 2.96 7.02 -9.47
N VAL A 198 3.19 6.74 -10.77
CA VAL A 198 3.52 5.39 -11.25
C VAL A 198 5.04 5.19 -11.32
N ASN A 199 5.80 6.22 -11.68
CA ASN A 199 7.25 6.13 -11.79
C ASN A 199 7.94 5.87 -10.43
N TYR A 200 7.39 6.37 -9.32
CA TYR A 200 7.86 6.14 -7.96
C TYR A 200 7.75 4.66 -7.57
N SER A 201 6.59 4.04 -7.84
CA SER A 201 6.37 2.60 -7.65
C SER A 201 7.35 1.75 -8.47
N LEU A 202 7.60 2.12 -9.74
CA LEU A 202 8.58 1.45 -10.60
C LEU A 202 10.03 1.64 -10.12
N PHE A 203 10.35 2.82 -9.59
CA PHE A 203 11.66 3.18 -9.05
C PHE A 203 11.99 2.40 -7.78
N LEU A 204 11.09 2.41 -6.79
CA LEU A 204 11.23 1.58 -5.60
C LEU A 204 11.31 0.09 -5.95
N LYS A 205 10.56 -0.38 -6.96
CA LYS A 205 10.60 -1.78 -7.39
C LYS A 205 11.95 -2.19 -7.96
N GLU A 206 12.55 -1.38 -8.84
CA GLU A 206 13.88 -1.66 -9.40
C GLU A 206 14.98 -1.64 -8.31
N ILE A 207 14.86 -0.77 -7.30
CA ILE A 207 15.77 -0.76 -6.13
C ILE A 207 15.60 -2.05 -5.32
N ARG A 208 14.36 -2.39 -4.94
CA ARG A 208 14.04 -3.62 -4.17
C ARG A 208 14.59 -4.87 -4.85
N ASP A 209 14.33 -5.02 -6.16
CA ASP A 209 14.83 -6.16 -6.95
C ASP A 209 16.36 -6.26 -6.94
N LYS A 210 17.09 -5.13 -6.97
CA LYS A 210 18.55 -5.12 -6.89
C LYS A 210 19.07 -5.42 -5.48
N LEU A 211 18.39 -4.94 -4.44
CA LEU A 211 18.70 -5.27 -3.05
C LEU A 211 18.47 -6.77 -2.76
N ASP A 212 17.42 -7.37 -3.30
CA ASP A 212 17.15 -8.81 -3.17
C ASP A 212 18.10 -9.67 -4.02
N GLU A 213 18.49 -9.20 -5.22
CA GLU A 213 19.52 -9.82 -6.05
C GLU A 213 20.89 -9.81 -5.35
N HIS A 214 21.20 -8.78 -4.55
CA HIS A 214 22.43 -8.70 -3.75
C HIS A 214 22.32 -9.50 -2.44
N GLY A 215 21.21 -9.39 -1.71
CA GLY A 215 20.93 -10.15 -0.48
C GLY A 215 20.98 -11.66 -0.69
N SER A 216 20.45 -12.14 -1.81
CA SER A 216 20.53 -13.56 -2.21
C SER A 216 21.97 -14.06 -2.42
N LYS A 217 22.94 -13.16 -2.65
CA LYS A 217 24.37 -13.50 -2.82
C LYS A 217 25.15 -13.42 -1.51
N THR A 218 24.81 -12.49 -0.61
CA THR A 218 25.52 -12.28 0.65
C THR A 218 24.91 -13.03 1.85
N GLY A 219 23.65 -13.45 1.76
CA GLY A 219 22.89 -14.04 2.87
C GLY A 219 22.42 -13.00 3.90
N ARG A 220 22.38 -11.71 3.53
CA ARG A 220 21.78 -10.62 4.33
C ARG A 220 20.47 -10.17 3.69
N PHE A 221 19.49 -9.80 4.51
CA PHE A 221 18.43 -8.90 4.05
C PHE A 221 18.97 -7.47 4.05
N TYR A 222 18.50 -6.64 3.13
CA TYR A 222 18.81 -5.21 3.07
C TYR A 222 17.51 -4.41 2.97
N GLY A 223 17.30 -3.49 3.91
CA GLY A 223 16.06 -2.70 3.97
C GLY A 223 15.92 -1.72 2.81
N LEU A 224 14.68 -1.39 2.48
CA LEU A 224 14.32 -0.25 1.62
C LEU A 224 13.27 0.57 2.36
N THR A 225 13.62 1.79 2.76
CA THR A 225 12.72 2.76 3.38
C THR A 225 12.61 4.02 2.54
N ALA A 226 11.67 4.89 2.90
CA ALA A 226 11.60 6.24 2.39
C ALA A 226 11.05 7.17 3.48
N ALA A 227 11.54 8.40 3.48
CA ALA A 227 10.85 9.52 4.11
C ALA A 227 9.63 9.89 3.25
N LEU A 228 8.48 10.11 3.90
CA LEU A 228 7.17 10.10 3.22
C LEU A 228 6.25 11.23 3.72
N PRO A 229 5.47 11.85 2.82
CA PRO A 229 4.68 13.03 3.14
C PRO A 229 3.43 12.71 3.97
N CYS A 230 3.04 13.69 4.79
CA CYS A 230 1.81 13.65 5.58
C CYS A 230 0.67 14.56 5.06
N GLY A 231 0.94 15.47 4.13
CA GLY A 231 -0.09 16.30 3.50
C GLY A 231 -0.98 15.48 2.55
N PRO A 232 -2.33 15.49 2.67
CA PRO A 232 -3.21 14.67 1.81
C PRO A 232 -3.02 14.88 0.30
N ASP A 233 -2.72 16.12 -0.12
CA ASP A 233 -2.44 16.47 -1.51
C ASP A 233 -1.10 15.94 -2.06
N LEU A 234 -0.23 15.41 -1.18
CA LEU A 234 1.02 14.73 -1.54
C LEU A 234 0.87 13.20 -1.42
N ILE A 235 0.17 12.74 -0.37
CA ILE A 235 -0.15 11.32 -0.15
C ILE A 235 -0.84 10.71 -1.38
N LYS A 236 -1.75 11.44 -2.04
CA LYS A 236 -2.47 10.98 -3.25
C LYS A 236 -1.55 10.65 -4.44
N ASN A 237 -0.30 11.13 -4.43
CA ASN A 237 0.70 10.87 -5.47
C ASN A 237 1.54 9.60 -5.15
N ILE A 238 1.19 8.85 -4.10
CA ILE A 238 1.85 7.58 -3.73
C ILE A 238 0.86 6.43 -3.87
N GLN A 239 1.23 5.38 -4.61
CA GLN A 239 0.44 4.14 -4.70
C GLN A 239 0.71 3.26 -3.47
N ILE A 240 0.17 3.65 -2.31
CA ILE A 240 0.40 3.01 -1.00
C ILE A 240 0.10 1.50 -1.05
N ASP A 241 -0.96 1.12 -1.78
CA ASP A 241 -1.36 -0.26 -2.03
C ASP A 241 -0.32 -1.09 -2.77
N VAL A 242 0.51 -0.44 -3.62
CA VAL A 242 1.61 -1.06 -4.37
C VAL A 242 2.90 -1.03 -3.56
N VAL A 243 3.29 0.12 -2.99
CA VAL A 243 4.62 0.29 -2.38
C VAL A 243 4.78 -0.43 -1.04
N LYS A 244 3.69 -0.77 -0.33
CA LYS A 244 3.73 -1.57 0.91
C LYS A 244 4.31 -2.97 0.76
N ASP A 245 4.24 -3.54 -0.44
CA ASP A 245 4.81 -4.87 -0.76
C ASP A 245 6.19 -4.75 -1.45
N ILE A 246 6.74 -3.53 -1.53
CA ILE A 246 8.06 -3.21 -2.08
C ILE A 246 8.99 -2.69 -0.98
N MET A 247 8.48 -1.85 -0.10
CA MET A 247 9.23 -1.22 0.99
C MET A 247 9.20 -2.07 2.26
N THR A 248 10.26 -1.94 3.06
CA THR A 248 10.35 -2.56 4.38
C THR A 248 9.49 -1.79 5.38
N GLU A 249 9.72 -0.48 5.49
CA GLU A 249 9.08 0.42 6.45
C GLU A 249 8.77 1.77 5.79
N PHE A 250 7.76 2.48 6.29
CA PHE A 250 7.33 3.81 5.86
C PHE A 250 7.69 4.86 6.92
N ASN A 251 8.57 5.80 6.60
CA ASN A 251 9.00 6.84 7.56
C ASN A 251 8.16 8.10 7.35
N LEU A 252 7.04 8.20 8.07
CA LEU A 252 6.09 9.30 7.90
C LEU A 252 6.60 10.58 8.57
N MET A 253 6.80 11.63 7.78
CA MET A 253 7.25 12.94 8.25
C MET A 253 6.09 13.69 8.90
N THR A 254 5.70 13.27 10.10
CA THR A 254 4.62 13.88 10.90
C THR A 254 5.09 15.14 11.64
N TYR A 255 5.72 16.03 10.91
CA TYR A 255 6.24 17.34 11.33
C TYR A 255 6.19 18.31 10.13
N ASP A 256 6.55 19.58 10.33
CA ASP A 256 6.38 20.65 9.33
C ASP A 256 4.94 20.82 8.81
N PHE A 257 3.95 20.40 9.59
CA PHE A 257 2.54 20.70 9.30
C PHE A 257 2.30 22.21 9.28
N HIS A 258 2.93 22.95 10.21
CA HIS A 258 2.86 24.40 10.27
C HIS A 258 4.21 25.10 10.49
N GLY A 259 4.37 26.22 9.80
CA GLY A 259 5.52 27.12 9.89
C GLY A 259 5.22 28.47 9.25
N SER A 260 6.24 29.33 9.10
CA SER A 260 6.03 30.73 8.68
C SER A 260 5.52 30.93 7.26
N TRP A 261 5.34 29.85 6.48
CA TRP A 261 4.66 29.83 5.19
C TRP A 261 3.12 29.87 5.33
N ASN A 262 2.55 29.46 6.47
CA ASN A 262 1.12 29.62 6.76
C ASN A 262 0.80 31.09 7.11
N PRO A 263 -0.44 31.57 6.87
CA PRO A 263 -0.83 32.96 7.17
C PRO A 263 -1.00 33.27 8.68
N THR A 264 -0.98 32.23 9.52
CA THR A 264 -1.18 32.30 10.98
C THR A 264 -0.20 31.39 11.71
N THR A 265 0.01 31.60 13.00
CA THR A 265 0.76 30.67 13.87
C THR A 265 0.08 29.31 13.92
N GLY A 266 0.89 28.25 13.98
CA GLY A 266 0.42 26.87 14.09
C GLY A 266 1.51 25.96 14.63
N VAL A 267 1.14 24.83 15.21
CA VAL A 267 2.08 23.91 15.85
C VAL A 267 2.86 23.06 14.84
N ASN A 268 4.15 22.82 15.07
CA ASN A 268 5.04 22.15 14.11
C ASN A 268 4.59 20.70 13.82
N ALA A 269 4.32 19.95 14.88
CA ALA A 269 4.01 18.53 14.84
C ALA A 269 2.86 18.13 15.79
N PRO A 270 1.64 18.64 15.56
CA PRO A 270 0.44 18.24 16.31
C PRO A 270 0.26 16.72 16.31
N LEU A 271 0.02 16.12 17.49
CA LEU A 271 -0.41 14.73 17.61
C LEU A 271 -1.84 14.55 17.06
N TYR A 272 -2.72 15.50 17.40
CA TYR A 272 -4.09 15.61 16.88
C TYR A 272 -4.33 16.99 16.27
N ASP A 273 -5.25 17.08 15.31
CA ASP A 273 -5.48 18.26 14.47
C ASP A 273 -5.69 19.56 15.27
N GLN A 274 -4.92 20.60 14.93
CA GLN A 274 -5.20 21.95 15.43
C GLN A 274 -6.48 22.53 14.78
N THR A 275 -7.22 23.35 15.52
CA THR A 275 -8.49 23.92 15.06
C THR A 275 -8.32 24.69 13.74
N GLY A 276 -9.01 24.23 12.70
CA GLY A 276 -8.96 24.82 11.35
C GLY A 276 -7.98 24.14 10.37
N SER A 277 -7.25 23.10 10.80
CA SER A 277 -6.32 22.35 9.94
C SER A 277 -6.52 20.82 10.07
N PRO A 278 -7.67 20.28 9.58
CA PRO A 278 -8.01 18.87 9.71
C PRO A 278 -7.05 17.98 8.90
N ASP A 279 -6.77 16.78 9.43
CA ASP A 279 -5.84 15.78 8.90
C ASP A 279 -4.35 16.18 8.82
N PHE A 280 -3.99 17.42 9.17
CA PHE A 280 -2.59 17.88 9.31
C PHE A 280 -2.07 17.62 10.74
N SER A 281 -1.96 16.35 11.10
CA SER A 281 -1.42 15.87 12.39
C SER A 281 -0.80 14.48 12.27
N VAL A 282 -0.10 14.01 13.31
CA VAL A 282 0.38 12.62 13.43
C VAL A 282 -0.79 11.65 13.22
N HIS A 283 -1.92 11.88 13.92
CA HIS A 283 -3.09 11.03 13.80
C HIS A 283 -3.72 11.09 12.40
N GLY A 284 -3.92 12.29 11.85
CA GLY A 284 -4.45 12.50 10.49
C GLY A 284 -3.59 11.81 9.42
N CYS A 285 -2.27 11.95 9.51
CA CYS A 285 -1.33 11.29 8.61
C CYS A 285 -1.41 9.77 8.69
N VAL A 286 -1.32 9.19 9.90
CA VAL A 286 -1.39 7.73 10.10
C VAL A 286 -2.73 7.18 9.60
N LYS A 287 -3.84 7.83 9.92
CA LYS A 287 -5.19 7.52 9.43
C LYS A 287 -5.26 7.51 7.90
N ASN A 288 -4.70 8.52 7.22
CA ASN A 288 -4.68 8.60 5.77
C ASN A 288 -3.81 7.51 5.12
N TRP A 289 -2.64 7.20 5.70
CA TRP A 289 -1.78 6.12 5.22
C TRP A 289 -2.42 4.74 5.39
N LEU A 290 -3.08 4.48 6.53
CA LEU A 290 -3.86 3.25 6.75
C LEU A 290 -5.06 3.15 5.79
N ALA A 291 -5.75 4.27 5.50
CA ALA A 291 -6.83 4.32 4.51
C ALA A 291 -6.33 4.05 3.07
N GLY A 292 -5.09 4.45 2.75
CA GLY A 292 -4.38 4.03 1.53
C GLY A 292 -3.96 2.55 1.50
N GLY A 293 -4.22 1.80 2.57
CA GLY A 293 -3.95 0.37 2.67
C GLY A 293 -2.54 0.03 3.16
N ALA A 294 -1.82 0.97 3.79
CA ALA A 294 -0.60 0.70 4.54
C ALA A 294 -0.87 -0.28 5.70
N ARG A 295 0.16 -1.00 6.15
CA ARG A 295 0.07 -1.85 7.34
C ARG A 295 0.61 -1.10 8.58
N PRO A 296 -0.03 -1.20 9.77
CA PRO A 296 0.45 -0.55 10.99
C PRO A 296 1.91 -0.92 11.32
N ASP A 297 2.25 -2.20 11.19
CA ASP A 297 3.57 -2.79 11.45
C ASP A 297 4.66 -2.38 10.44
N GLN A 298 4.37 -1.45 9.53
CA GLN A 298 5.37 -0.78 8.68
C GLN A 298 5.53 0.72 8.97
N ILE A 299 4.59 1.35 9.71
CA ILE A 299 4.56 2.80 9.88
C ILE A 299 5.51 3.24 11.01
N ASN A 300 6.46 4.11 10.68
CA ASN A 300 7.24 4.90 11.63
C ASN A 300 6.72 6.34 11.65
N ILE A 301 6.50 6.94 12.83
CA ILE A 301 6.04 8.34 12.96
C ILE A 301 7.19 9.32 13.25
N GLY A 302 7.02 10.57 12.85
CA GLY A 302 7.99 11.65 12.97
C GLY A 302 8.08 12.28 14.36
N LEU A 303 9.32 12.33 14.87
CA LEU A 303 9.74 12.99 16.10
C LEU A 303 10.69 14.16 15.75
N PRO A 304 10.20 15.42 15.66
CA PRO A 304 11.04 16.57 15.36
C PRO A 304 11.84 17.01 16.60
N PHE A 305 13.17 16.93 16.53
CA PHE A 305 14.06 17.46 17.56
C PHE A 305 14.37 18.95 17.35
N TYR A 306 13.38 19.67 16.81
CA TYR A 306 13.44 21.08 16.43
C TYR A 306 12.03 21.72 16.46
N GLY A 307 11.98 23.04 16.32
CA GLY A 307 10.75 23.82 16.23
C GLY A 307 10.70 24.76 15.04
N ARG A 308 9.48 25.17 14.68
CA ARG A 308 9.22 26.20 13.66
C ARG A 308 8.79 27.49 14.35
N SER A 309 9.39 28.62 13.96
CA SER A 309 9.16 29.93 14.58
C SER A 309 8.46 30.92 13.66
N PHE A 310 7.90 31.97 14.26
CA PHE A 310 7.07 32.98 13.63
C PHE A 310 7.43 34.36 14.22
N ALA A 311 7.79 35.32 13.36
CA ALA A 311 8.12 36.68 13.76
C ALA A 311 6.86 37.54 13.90
N GLY A 312 6.71 38.24 15.03
CA GLY A 312 5.56 39.13 15.22
C GLY A 312 5.42 39.64 16.65
N THR A 313 5.04 40.91 16.78
CA THR A 313 4.77 41.53 18.08
C THR A 313 3.35 41.20 18.54
N GLY A 314 3.21 40.53 19.68
CA GLY A 314 1.89 40.21 20.26
C GLY A 314 1.26 38.91 19.78
N LEU A 315 2.05 38.01 19.18
CA LEU A 315 1.67 36.60 19.02
C LEU A 315 1.61 35.94 20.40
N THR A 316 0.52 35.25 20.71
CA THR A 316 0.24 34.66 22.04
C THR A 316 -0.44 33.29 22.01
N GLY A 317 -0.96 32.85 20.85
CA GLY A 317 -1.61 31.55 20.68
C GLY A 317 -1.47 30.99 19.27
N ILE A 318 -2.18 29.88 19.03
CA ILE A 318 -2.37 29.28 17.70
C ILE A 318 -3.41 30.11 16.93
N GLY A 319 -3.23 30.31 15.63
CA GLY A 319 -4.14 31.09 14.77
C GLY A 319 -3.88 32.61 14.75
N ASP A 320 -2.87 33.11 15.47
CA ASP A 320 -2.50 34.54 15.44
C ASP A 320 -1.87 34.92 14.08
N THR A 321 -2.28 36.05 13.51
CA THR A 321 -1.71 36.57 12.27
C THR A 321 -0.32 37.17 12.51
N HIS A 322 0.68 36.70 11.77
CA HIS A 322 2.08 37.14 11.86
C HIS A 322 2.54 37.84 10.56
N ILE A 323 3.83 38.15 10.43
CA ILE A 323 4.36 38.97 9.31
C ILE A 323 4.80 38.17 8.08
N GLY A 324 4.47 36.87 8.00
CA GLY A 324 4.87 35.98 6.90
C GLY A 324 6.33 35.53 6.95
N LYS A 325 6.94 35.45 8.15
CA LYS A 325 8.38 35.19 8.35
C LYS A 325 8.67 34.43 9.65
N ALA A 326 9.74 33.63 9.64
CA ALA A 326 10.28 33.02 10.85
C ALA A 326 11.02 34.04 11.73
N ASP A 327 11.14 33.77 13.04
CA ASP A 327 11.86 34.63 13.99
C ASP A 327 13.38 34.38 13.95
N VAL A 328 13.97 34.76 12.81
CA VAL A 328 15.42 34.82 12.61
C VAL A 328 16.14 35.81 13.54
N ALA A 329 15.42 36.60 14.34
CA ALA A 329 15.99 37.57 15.27
C ALA A 329 16.29 36.95 16.65
N THR A 330 15.43 36.05 17.14
CA THR A 330 15.70 35.25 18.35
C THR A 330 16.45 33.95 18.04
N TRP A 331 16.21 33.38 16.86
CA TRP A 331 16.72 32.09 16.42
C TRP A 331 17.70 32.25 15.24
N SER A 332 18.56 33.26 15.33
CA SER A 332 19.59 33.59 14.32
C SER A 332 20.62 32.48 14.12
N ASP A 333 20.82 31.64 15.14
CA ASP A 333 21.76 30.52 15.14
C ASP A 333 21.20 29.30 14.39
N ASP A 334 19.89 29.31 14.09
CA ASP A 334 19.08 28.22 13.52
C ASP A 334 18.28 28.67 12.28
N GLU A 335 18.59 29.84 11.71
CA GLU A 335 17.87 30.51 10.61
C GLU A 335 16.34 30.57 10.77
N GLY A 336 15.85 30.68 12.01
CA GLY A 336 14.42 30.72 12.32
C GLY A 336 13.74 29.35 12.49
N SER A 337 14.48 28.24 12.37
CA SER A 337 13.98 26.86 12.61
C SER A 337 14.70 26.16 13.78
N PRO A 338 14.52 26.67 15.01
CA PRO A 338 14.75 26.03 16.30
C PRO A 338 15.37 24.68 16.56
N GLN A 339 16.68 24.40 16.62
CA GLN A 339 17.07 23.08 17.17
C GLN A 339 16.69 22.99 18.68
N TYR A 340 16.20 21.84 19.17
CA TYR A 340 15.65 21.73 20.54
C TYR A 340 16.67 22.19 21.60
N PHE A 341 17.95 21.88 21.46
CA PHE A 341 19.00 22.36 22.37
C PHE A 341 19.06 23.90 22.46
N ASN A 342 18.76 24.62 21.37
CA ASN A 342 18.70 26.08 21.34
C ASN A 342 17.37 26.61 21.92
N ILE A 343 16.26 25.88 21.73
CA ILE A 343 14.97 26.17 22.39
C ILE A 343 15.14 26.04 23.91
N ALA A 344 15.59 24.90 24.41
CA ALA A 344 15.83 24.66 25.82
C ALA A 344 16.82 25.67 26.44
N ALA A 345 17.83 26.13 25.69
CA ALA A 345 18.76 27.17 26.14
C ALA A 345 18.15 28.60 26.19
N LYS A 346 17.00 28.83 25.53
CA LYS A 346 16.33 30.14 25.43
C LYS A 346 14.94 30.19 26.09
N ILE A 347 14.32 29.05 26.42
CA ILE A 347 12.89 28.94 26.82
C ILE A 347 12.50 29.74 28.06
N ASP A 348 13.41 29.91 29.03
CA ASP A 348 13.25 30.79 30.22
C ASP A 348 12.94 32.26 29.87
N GLN A 349 13.13 32.67 28.61
CA GLN A 349 12.88 34.02 28.10
C GLN A 349 11.50 34.16 27.43
N PHE A 350 10.71 33.08 27.39
CA PHE A 350 9.40 32.99 26.76
C PHE A 350 8.32 32.61 27.79
N THR A 351 7.06 32.85 27.44
CA THR A 351 5.92 32.17 28.06
C THR A 351 5.71 30.86 27.29
N SER A 352 6.16 29.74 27.86
CA SER A 352 5.85 28.40 27.33
C SER A 352 4.43 28.00 27.71
N VAL A 353 3.74 27.34 26.79
CA VAL A 353 2.37 26.84 26.89
C VAL A 353 2.34 25.47 26.20
N ARG A 354 1.79 24.46 26.90
CA ARG A 354 1.34 23.24 26.24
C ARG A 354 -0.08 23.44 25.72
N ASP A 355 -0.31 23.07 24.48
CA ASP A 355 -1.66 22.98 23.93
C ASP A 355 -2.19 21.54 24.08
N GLU A 356 -3.22 21.38 24.91
CA GLU A 356 -3.79 20.06 25.23
C GLU A 356 -4.75 19.54 24.13
N GLN A 357 -5.05 20.31 23.08
CA GLN A 357 -5.75 19.80 21.88
C GLN A 357 -4.77 19.03 21.01
N THR A 358 -3.58 19.59 20.79
CA THR A 358 -2.56 19.08 19.85
C THR A 358 -1.49 18.22 20.51
N MET A 359 -1.38 18.23 21.85
CA MET A 359 -0.32 17.62 22.66
C MET A 359 1.09 18.15 22.36
N THR A 360 1.19 19.37 21.83
CA THR A 360 2.45 20.00 21.42
C THR A 360 2.67 21.29 22.20
N GLN A 361 3.93 21.70 22.36
CA GLN A 361 4.28 22.95 23.00
C GLN A 361 4.37 24.10 21.99
N PHE A 362 4.05 25.28 22.48
CA PHE A 362 4.47 26.53 21.88
C PHE A 362 4.94 27.51 22.94
N ALA A 363 5.78 28.45 22.55
CA ALA A 363 6.29 29.48 23.45
C ALA A 363 6.38 30.83 22.74
N TYR A 364 6.01 31.89 23.43
CA TYR A 364 5.96 33.23 22.85
C TYR A 364 6.54 34.31 23.77
N ASN A 365 7.00 35.40 23.16
CA ASN A 365 7.44 36.59 23.89
C ASN A 365 7.03 37.87 23.11
N HIS A 366 7.72 38.98 23.33
CA HIS A 366 7.39 40.26 22.70
C HIS A 366 7.91 40.41 21.24
N ALA A 367 8.74 39.49 20.77
CA ALA A 367 9.41 39.52 19.46
C ALA A 367 8.90 38.42 18.51
N GLY A 368 8.57 37.23 19.03
CA GLY A 368 8.12 36.10 18.22
C GLY A 368 7.51 34.95 19.03
N TRP A 369 7.16 33.89 18.29
CA TRP A 369 6.46 32.69 18.73
C TRP A 369 7.17 31.46 18.12
N VAL A 370 7.21 30.32 18.82
CA VAL A 370 7.80 29.07 18.33
C VAL A 370 6.96 27.88 18.79
N SER A 371 6.80 26.86 17.95
CA SER A 371 6.27 25.54 18.37
C SER A 371 7.32 24.46 18.18
N TYR A 372 7.35 23.52 19.13
CA TYR A 372 8.34 22.47 19.29
C TYR A 372 7.76 21.34 20.14
N ASP A 373 8.41 20.18 20.13
CA ASP A 373 8.14 19.11 21.10
C ASP A 373 9.10 19.23 22.30
N ASP A 374 8.60 19.04 23.52
CA ASP A 374 9.42 18.73 24.70
C ASP A 374 9.40 17.22 25.04
N GLU A 375 10.10 16.84 26.11
CA GLU A 375 10.18 15.46 26.60
C GLU A 375 8.80 14.81 26.81
N ARG A 376 7.78 15.59 27.18
CA ARG A 376 6.40 15.10 27.33
C ARG A 376 5.76 14.88 25.96
N ALA A 377 5.82 15.84 25.03
CA ALA A 377 5.23 15.66 23.69
C ALA A 377 5.88 14.50 22.91
N ILE A 378 7.18 14.29 23.07
CA ILE A 378 7.86 13.10 22.53
C ILE A 378 7.37 11.82 23.21
N CYS A 379 7.24 11.81 24.53
CA CYS A 379 6.67 10.66 25.25
C CYS A 379 5.22 10.37 24.81
N ASP A 380 4.37 11.39 24.63
CA ASP A 380 2.98 11.25 24.17
C ASP A 380 2.90 10.62 22.77
N LYS A 381 3.82 10.99 21.86
CA LYS A 381 3.96 10.37 20.54
C LYS A 381 4.49 8.94 20.63
N CYS A 382 5.40 8.66 21.55
CA CYS A 382 5.91 7.32 21.78
C CYS A 382 4.85 6.39 22.40
N GLU A 383 3.96 6.91 23.25
CA GLU A 383 2.71 6.28 23.68
C GLU A 383 1.74 6.03 22.51
N TYR A 384 1.44 7.04 21.69
CA TYR A 384 0.55 6.90 20.53
C TYR A 384 0.93 5.75 19.59
N ALA A 385 2.22 5.60 19.26
CA ALA A 385 2.70 4.54 18.38
C ALA A 385 2.77 3.15 19.04
N LEU A 386 2.79 3.07 20.38
CA LEU A 386 2.58 1.83 21.12
C LEU A 386 1.12 1.39 20.96
N ASP A 387 0.18 2.27 21.31
CA ASP A 387 -1.27 1.99 21.33
C ASP A 387 -1.82 1.63 19.95
N HIS A 388 -1.41 2.38 18.90
CA HIS A 388 -1.83 2.14 17.52
C HIS A 388 -1.06 0.98 16.84
N SER A 389 -0.25 0.22 17.58
CA SER A 389 0.50 -0.95 17.08
C SER A 389 1.39 -0.65 15.85
N LEU A 390 1.98 0.55 15.81
CA LEU A 390 2.84 1.00 14.70
C LEU A 390 4.25 0.38 14.80
N ASN A 391 5.07 0.44 13.74
CA ASN A 391 6.44 -0.11 13.75
C ASN A 391 7.39 0.68 14.67
N GLY A 392 7.27 2.01 14.72
CA GLY A 392 8.26 2.82 15.43
C GLY A 392 8.30 4.30 15.05
N TYR A 393 9.51 4.84 14.93
CA TYR A 393 9.79 6.28 14.91
C TYR A 393 10.90 6.65 13.93
N ILE A 394 10.73 7.80 13.26
CA ILE A 394 11.76 8.55 12.53
C ILE A 394 12.04 9.84 13.28
N ILE A 395 13.30 10.11 13.59
CA ILE A 395 13.78 11.32 14.26
C ILE A 395 14.49 12.21 13.25
N TRP A 396 14.01 13.45 13.10
CA TRP A 396 14.69 14.52 12.38
C TRP A 396 15.01 15.67 13.35
N GLU A 397 16.26 15.98 13.70
CA GLU A 397 17.52 15.27 13.44
C GLU A 397 18.21 14.97 14.79
N ILE A 398 19.02 13.90 14.85
CA ILE A 398 19.56 13.35 16.12
C ILE A 398 20.42 14.35 16.92
N SER A 399 21.01 15.31 16.22
CA SER A 399 21.83 16.42 16.71
C SER A 399 21.03 17.54 17.37
N GLY A 400 19.73 17.66 17.09
CA GLY A 400 18.84 18.70 17.61
C GLY A 400 18.56 18.59 19.11
N ASP A 401 18.67 17.39 19.65
CA ASP A 401 18.50 17.06 21.07
C ASP A 401 19.83 16.91 21.83
N LEU A 402 20.98 16.88 21.14
CA LEU A 402 22.27 16.65 21.80
C LEU A 402 22.73 17.88 22.61
N MET A 403 22.65 17.75 23.94
CA MET A 403 22.95 18.83 24.87
C MET A 403 24.46 19.01 25.11
N PRO A 404 24.91 20.19 25.62
CA PRO A 404 26.33 20.46 25.86
C PRO A 404 27.03 19.60 26.93
N ASP A 405 26.30 18.75 27.64
CA ASP A 405 26.81 17.72 28.57
C ASP A 405 26.65 16.28 28.05
N LEU A 406 26.28 16.13 26.78
CA LEU A 406 25.99 14.88 26.06
C LEU A 406 24.74 14.12 26.54
N SER A 407 23.83 14.79 27.26
CA SER A 407 22.45 14.28 27.39
C SER A 407 21.66 14.43 26.08
N GLN A 408 20.70 13.53 25.86
CA GLN A 408 19.75 13.55 24.76
C GLN A 408 18.33 13.36 25.35
N PRO A 409 17.75 14.40 26.00
CA PRO A 409 16.52 14.26 26.79
C PRO A 409 15.29 13.85 25.98
N LEU A 410 15.09 14.33 24.75
CA LEU A 410 13.98 13.89 23.90
C LEU A 410 14.12 12.40 23.51
N LEU A 411 15.32 11.99 23.08
CA LEU A 411 15.61 10.60 22.74
C LEU A 411 15.46 9.66 23.94
N GLN A 412 15.89 10.12 25.12
CA GLN A 412 15.74 9.39 26.38
C GLN A 412 14.27 9.27 26.77
N ALA A 413 13.46 10.32 26.64
CA ALA A 413 12.03 10.27 26.97
C ALA A 413 11.25 9.24 26.15
N CYS A 414 11.52 9.14 24.84
CA CYS A 414 10.94 8.09 24.01
C CYS A 414 11.43 6.68 24.43
N ASN A 415 12.74 6.52 24.66
CA ASN A 415 13.31 5.24 25.12
C ASN A 415 12.75 4.82 26.48
N ASP A 416 12.58 5.74 27.44
CA ASP A 416 12.02 5.46 28.75
C ASP A 416 10.55 5.00 28.63
N ARG A 417 9.74 5.66 27.79
CA ARG A 417 8.34 5.25 27.54
C ARG A 417 8.22 3.90 26.83
N ILE A 418 9.15 3.58 25.93
CA ILE A 418 9.21 2.27 25.24
C ILE A 418 9.64 1.15 26.22
N ASN A 419 10.56 1.43 27.14
CA ASN A 419 11.06 0.44 28.11
C ASN A 419 10.18 0.27 29.36
N ASP A 420 9.40 1.30 29.73
CA ASP A 420 8.34 1.22 30.73
C ASP A 420 7.03 1.86 30.21
N PRO A 421 6.23 1.12 29.41
CA PRO A 421 4.91 1.58 28.96
C PRO A 421 3.87 1.76 30.08
N GLY A 422 4.21 1.44 31.34
CA GLY A 422 3.40 1.77 32.51
C GLY A 422 3.75 3.12 33.15
N SER A 423 4.78 3.81 32.63
CA SER A 423 5.21 5.14 33.09
C SER A 423 4.49 6.26 32.32
N ARG A 424 4.17 7.35 33.03
CA ARG A 424 3.43 8.50 32.48
C ARG A 424 4.33 9.59 31.92
N CYS A 425 3.87 10.22 30.84
CA CYS A 425 4.52 11.36 30.21
C CYS A 425 4.41 12.67 31.01
N ASP A 426 3.40 12.83 31.89
CA ASP A 426 3.34 13.93 32.86
C ASP A 426 3.62 13.46 34.30
N PRO A 427 4.78 13.79 34.88
CA PRO A 427 5.12 13.47 36.27
C PRO A 427 4.53 14.46 37.29
N THR A 428 3.78 15.48 36.86
CA THR A 428 3.25 16.56 37.71
C THR A 428 1.76 16.44 38.06
N MET A 429 1.03 15.52 37.42
CA MET A 429 -0.36 15.20 37.77
C MET A 429 -0.45 14.41 39.09
N GLU A 430 -0.34 15.10 40.24
CA GLU A 430 -0.67 14.52 41.56
C GLU A 430 -2.19 14.32 41.70
N GLY A 431 -2.67 13.17 41.23
CA GLY A 431 -4.07 12.75 41.33
C GLY A 431 -4.83 13.01 40.04
N ASP A 432 -5.23 11.92 39.38
CA ASP A 432 -5.80 11.95 38.05
C ASP A 432 -7.23 12.53 38.10
N PRO A 433 -7.70 13.23 37.06
CA PRO A 433 -9.11 13.60 36.95
C PRO A 433 -9.98 12.36 36.81
N TRP A 434 -11.14 12.39 37.45
CA TRP A 434 -12.22 11.42 37.23
C TRP A 434 -13.03 11.81 36.01
N TYR A 435 -13.35 10.86 35.13
CA TYR A 435 -14.21 11.10 33.98
C TYR A 435 -15.23 9.98 33.79
N ALA A 436 -16.39 10.33 33.21
CA ALA A 436 -17.41 9.36 32.83
C ALA A 436 -16.91 8.58 31.60
N HIS A 437 -16.81 7.25 31.71
CA HIS A 437 -16.24 6.44 30.64
C HIS A 437 -17.19 6.43 29.41
N PRO A 438 -16.72 6.83 28.21
CA PRO A 438 -17.61 7.08 27.07
C PRO A 438 -18.39 5.84 26.62
N GLU A 439 -17.83 4.64 26.84
CA GLU A 439 -18.44 3.36 26.44
C GLU A 439 -19.04 2.57 27.63
N MET A 440 -18.97 3.08 28.87
CA MET A 440 -19.50 2.39 30.07
C MET A 440 -20.38 3.31 30.92
N GLN A 441 -21.70 3.17 30.78
CA GLN A 441 -22.65 3.90 31.64
C GLN A 441 -22.51 3.51 33.12
N GLY A 442 -22.66 4.49 34.01
CA GLY A 442 -22.53 4.29 35.45
C GLY A 442 -21.09 4.16 35.96
N VAL A 443 -20.09 4.20 35.08
CA VAL A 443 -18.67 4.05 35.45
C VAL A 443 -17.94 5.37 35.25
N CYS A 444 -17.59 6.01 36.35
CA CYS A 444 -16.51 6.98 36.36
C CYS A 444 -15.17 6.24 36.52
N VAL A 445 -14.11 6.70 35.86
CA VAL A 445 -12.78 6.06 35.87
C VAL A 445 -11.65 7.03 36.22
N ASN A 446 -10.52 6.45 36.63
CA ASN A 446 -9.29 7.10 37.08
C ASN A 446 -8.15 6.13 36.77
N ASP A 447 -7.94 5.89 35.47
CA ASP A 447 -7.09 4.82 34.95
C ASP A 447 -5.63 5.26 34.78
N GLY A 448 -5.39 6.57 34.71
CA GLY A 448 -4.06 7.15 34.65
C GLY A 448 -3.39 7.15 33.28
N ASN A 449 -4.14 6.80 32.24
CA ASN A 449 -3.70 6.82 30.84
C ASN A 449 -4.17 8.10 30.14
N GLN A 450 -3.59 8.38 28.97
CA GLN A 450 -3.96 9.54 28.16
C GLN A 450 -5.37 9.45 27.50
N ALA A 451 -6.09 8.35 27.70
CA ALA A 451 -7.51 8.22 27.33
C ALA A 451 -8.39 9.36 27.91
N ALA A 452 -8.02 9.88 29.09
CA ALA A 452 -8.67 11.05 29.69
C ALA A 452 -8.63 12.31 28.80
N HIS A 453 -7.65 12.46 27.90
CA HIS A 453 -7.49 13.67 27.10
C HIS A 453 -8.49 13.81 25.94
N TYR A 454 -9.20 12.74 25.56
CA TYR A 454 -10.35 12.86 24.65
C TYR A 454 -11.61 13.39 25.36
N ILE A 455 -11.58 13.49 26.69
CA ILE A 455 -12.64 14.10 27.49
C ILE A 455 -12.39 15.61 27.56
N ALA A 456 -13.36 16.41 27.11
CA ALA A 456 -13.27 17.85 27.25
C ALA A 456 -13.25 18.24 28.74
N LYS A 457 -12.35 19.15 29.12
CA LYS A 457 -12.01 19.59 30.50
C LYS A 457 -13.16 20.03 31.41
N GLU A 458 -14.33 20.26 30.85
CA GLU A 458 -15.59 20.52 31.56
C GLU A 458 -16.31 19.26 32.07
N ASN A 459 -15.85 18.08 31.65
CA ASN A 459 -16.27 16.74 32.11
C ASN A 459 -15.12 16.01 32.88
N GLU A 460 -14.08 16.74 33.29
CA GLU A 460 -13.07 16.30 34.25
C GLU A 460 -13.55 16.61 35.68
N TYR A 461 -13.42 15.66 36.61
CA TYR A 461 -13.92 15.77 37.97
C TYR A 461 -12.84 15.49 39.03
N THR A 462 -12.97 16.12 40.20
CA THR A 462 -11.98 16.00 41.29
C THR A 462 -12.16 14.78 42.20
N SER A 463 -13.23 14.01 42.00
CA SER A 463 -13.45 12.70 42.64
C SER A 463 -14.47 11.86 41.87
N ALA A 464 -14.54 10.56 42.19
CA ALA A 464 -15.59 9.69 41.70
C ALA A 464 -16.99 10.26 42.02
N GLU A 465 -17.24 10.70 43.26
CA GLU A 465 -18.52 11.34 43.64
C GLU A 465 -18.89 12.50 42.72
N ALA A 466 -17.95 13.41 42.41
CA ALA A 466 -18.24 14.58 41.58
C ALA A 466 -18.61 14.21 40.13
N CYS A 467 -17.98 13.17 39.57
CA CYS A 467 -18.34 12.62 38.27
C CYS A 467 -19.69 11.89 38.30
N CYS A 468 -19.91 11.05 39.31
CA CYS A 468 -21.13 10.27 39.47
C CYS A 468 -22.35 11.17 39.66
N ASP A 469 -22.30 12.13 40.58
CA ASP A 469 -23.40 13.09 40.82
C ASP A 469 -23.74 13.94 39.58
N ALA A 470 -22.76 14.19 38.69
CA ALA A 470 -22.95 15.00 37.49
C ALA A 470 -23.55 14.21 36.31
N HIS A 471 -23.08 12.98 36.05
CA HIS A 471 -23.50 12.19 34.87
C HIS A 471 -24.57 11.13 35.17
N TYR A 472 -24.56 10.54 36.38
CA TYR A 472 -25.38 9.36 36.71
C TYR A 472 -26.27 9.58 37.95
N GLY A 473 -26.06 10.66 38.69
CA GLY A 473 -26.75 10.97 39.94
C GLY A 473 -26.24 10.15 41.13
N THR A 474 -27.00 10.14 42.22
CA THR A 474 -26.64 9.50 43.49
C THR A 474 -26.80 7.96 43.48
N TYR A 475 -26.17 7.29 42.51
CA TYR A 475 -26.05 5.83 42.46
C TYR A 475 -24.81 5.35 43.24
N PRO A 476 -24.97 4.52 44.29
CA PRO A 476 -23.84 4.00 45.08
C PRO A 476 -22.85 3.14 44.28
N GLU A 477 -23.31 2.54 43.19
CA GLU A 477 -22.53 1.63 42.34
C GLU A 477 -21.39 2.35 41.60
N CYS A 478 -21.61 3.58 41.15
CA CYS A 478 -20.63 4.40 40.44
C CYS A 478 -19.39 4.74 41.29
N LEU A 479 -19.53 4.75 42.62
CA LEU A 479 -18.44 4.98 43.56
C LEU A 479 -17.56 3.73 43.81
N GLY A 480 -17.97 2.56 43.31
CA GLY A 480 -17.26 1.30 43.54
C GLY A 480 -15.94 1.15 42.76
N ALA A 481 -15.70 2.00 41.75
CA ALA A 481 -14.62 1.84 40.78
C ALA A 481 -13.21 2.27 41.25
N SER A 482 -13.02 2.69 42.51
CA SER A 482 -11.70 3.08 43.04
C SER A 482 -11.38 2.58 44.43
N THR A 483 -10.19 1.99 44.59
CA THR A 483 -9.10 2.53 45.45
C THR A 483 -7.88 1.59 45.47
N SER A 484 -7.06 1.56 44.41
CA SER A 484 -5.62 1.17 44.49
C SER A 484 -4.88 1.37 43.15
N PRO A 485 -3.81 2.18 43.08
CA PRO A 485 -2.95 2.24 41.91
C PRO A 485 -1.92 1.10 41.88
N GLY A 486 -1.77 0.45 40.71
CA GLY A 486 -0.63 -0.40 40.40
C GLY A 486 -0.65 -1.83 40.96
N SER A 487 -1.43 -2.73 40.34
CA SER A 487 -1.20 -4.18 40.44
C SER A 487 -1.65 -4.94 39.20
N THR A 488 -0.70 -5.38 38.37
CA THR A 488 -0.95 -6.37 37.31
C THR A 488 -1.15 -7.75 37.93
N GLY A 489 -2.37 -8.28 37.87
CA GLY A 489 -2.77 -9.55 38.48
C GLY A 489 -3.70 -10.35 37.57
N LYS A 490 -3.44 -11.65 37.40
CA LYS A 490 -4.15 -12.50 36.43
C LYS A 490 -5.47 -13.05 36.96
N TRP A 491 -6.47 -13.06 36.08
CA TRP A 491 -7.55 -14.04 35.88
C TRP A 491 -7.93 -14.98 37.04
N HIS A 492 -9.22 -14.98 37.41
CA HIS A 492 -10.03 -16.21 37.42
C HIS A 492 -11.52 -15.90 37.28
N GLU A 493 -12.33 -16.91 36.94
CA GLU A 493 -13.75 -16.75 36.63
C GLU A 493 -14.61 -16.45 37.87
N THR A 494 -15.56 -15.52 37.75
CA THR A 494 -17.01 -15.78 37.92
C THR A 494 -17.81 -14.55 37.48
N MET A 495 -18.68 -14.72 36.48
CA MET A 495 -19.85 -13.84 36.31
C MET A 495 -21.04 -14.49 37.04
N GLU A 496 -21.72 -13.76 37.92
CA GLU A 496 -23.13 -14.00 38.22
C GLU A 496 -23.92 -12.94 37.44
N GLY A 497 -24.56 -13.33 36.34
CA GLY A 497 -25.25 -12.40 35.44
C GLY A 497 -25.81 -13.01 34.15
N ASP A 498 -25.41 -14.22 33.77
CA ASP A 498 -25.86 -14.88 32.54
C ASP A 498 -27.40 -15.08 32.48
N PRO A 499 -28.05 -14.78 31.33
CA PRO A 499 -29.49 -14.97 31.15
C PRO A 499 -29.86 -16.46 30.97
N TRP A 500 -30.96 -16.89 31.61
CA TRP A 500 -31.37 -18.29 31.67
C TRP A 500 -32.31 -18.69 30.53
N TYR A 501 -31.96 -19.72 29.76
CA TYR A 501 -32.81 -20.25 28.67
C TYR A 501 -33.25 -21.72 28.93
N PRO A 502 -34.36 -22.18 28.31
CA PRO A 502 -34.90 -23.51 28.57
C PRO A 502 -34.28 -24.61 27.69
N HIS A 503 -33.81 -25.70 28.29
CA HIS A 503 -33.50 -26.95 27.58
C HIS A 503 -34.74 -27.86 27.51
N SER A 504 -34.81 -28.73 26.47
CA SER A 504 -35.95 -29.62 26.19
C SER A 504 -36.36 -30.56 27.34
N ASP A 505 -35.48 -30.76 28.30
CA ASP A 505 -35.56 -31.83 29.29
C ASP A 505 -36.02 -31.33 30.68
N GLY A 506 -36.34 -30.03 30.79
CA GLY A 506 -36.83 -29.42 32.03
C GLY A 506 -35.75 -28.81 32.93
N TYR A 507 -34.56 -28.56 32.39
CA TYR A 507 -33.50 -27.80 33.04
C TYR A 507 -33.36 -26.44 32.34
N CYS A 508 -33.35 -25.36 33.12
CA CYS A 508 -32.85 -24.07 32.64
C CYS A 508 -31.33 -24.11 32.66
N LEU A 509 -30.69 -23.70 31.57
CA LEU A 509 -29.23 -23.67 31.43
C LEU A 509 -28.72 -22.22 31.36
N SER A 510 -27.41 -22.12 31.54
CA SER A 510 -26.62 -20.89 31.62
C SER A 510 -25.23 -21.27 31.10
N ASP A 511 -25.04 -21.27 29.78
CA ASP A 511 -23.70 -21.22 29.19
C ASP A 511 -23.42 -19.79 28.74
N GLY A 512 -22.30 -19.22 29.23
CA GLY A 512 -21.86 -17.86 28.93
C GLY A 512 -21.32 -17.70 27.50
N ASN A 513 -22.02 -18.27 26.51
CA ASN A 513 -21.67 -18.25 25.09
C ASN A 513 -22.94 -18.36 24.22
N HIS A 514 -23.56 -17.23 23.87
CA HIS A 514 -23.68 -16.78 22.47
C HIS A 514 -24.43 -15.44 22.30
N ALA A 515 -23.80 -14.55 21.52
CA ALA A 515 -24.40 -13.55 20.63
C ALA A 515 -25.53 -12.61 21.14
N SER A 516 -25.18 -11.34 21.30
CA SER A 516 -26.09 -10.21 21.03
C SER A 516 -25.55 -9.38 19.85
N PHE A 517 -26.41 -9.05 18.89
CA PHE A 517 -26.07 -8.26 17.70
C PHE A 517 -26.09 -6.76 18.03
N PHE A 518 -24.99 -6.06 17.76
CA PHE A 518 -25.01 -4.61 17.55
C PHE A 518 -24.89 -4.28 16.06
N ILE A 519 -25.68 -3.32 15.58
CA ILE A 519 -25.58 -2.77 14.23
C ILE A 519 -24.94 -1.39 14.36
N THR A 520 -23.63 -1.32 14.17
CA THR A 520 -22.84 -0.08 14.17
C THR A 520 -22.52 0.42 12.75
N ASN A 521 -22.67 -0.42 11.72
CA ASN A 521 -22.39 -0.05 10.33
C ASN A 521 -23.55 0.73 9.68
N LEU A 522 -23.18 1.77 8.92
CA LEU A 522 -24.05 2.49 7.98
C LEU A 522 -24.52 1.61 6.79
N ASP A 523 -23.91 0.44 6.60
CA ASP A 523 -24.10 -0.46 5.44
C ASP A 523 -25.43 -1.21 5.40
N LYS A 524 -26.27 -1.12 6.45
CA LYS A 524 -27.59 -1.80 6.50
C LYS A 524 -28.75 -0.90 6.08
N MET A 525 -28.52 -0.09 5.04
CA MET A 525 -29.56 0.61 4.29
C MET A 525 -30.05 -0.25 3.11
N PHE A 526 -31.28 -0.73 3.17
CA PHE A 526 -31.87 -1.57 2.12
C PHE A 526 -32.54 -0.73 1.03
N VAL A 527 -32.46 -1.17 -0.23
CA VAL A 527 -33.04 -0.46 -1.38
C VAL A 527 -34.56 -0.64 -1.54
N SER A 528 -35.16 -1.65 -0.88
CA SER A 528 -36.60 -1.91 -0.90
C SER A 528 -37.12 -2.41 0.46
N ALA A 529 -38.44 -2.39 0.62
CA ALA A 529 -39.10 -2.91 1.82
C ALA A 529 -38.97 -4.43 1.92
N GLU A 530 -39.14 -5.16 0.82
CA GLU A 530 -38.94 -6.61 0.75
C GLU A 530 -37.51 -7.00 1.13
N ALA A 531 -36.49 -6.31 0.60
CA ALA A 531 -35.08 -6.59 0.93
C ALA A 531 -34.79 -6.38 2.42
N CYS A 532 -35.45 -5.41 3.07
CA CYS A 532 -35.38 -5.21 4.51
C CYS A 532 -36.11 -6.32 5.30
N CYS A 533 -37.33 -6.72 4.89
CA CYS A 533 -38.08 -7.79 5.56
C CYS A 533 -37.34 -9.14 5.46
N ASP A 534 -36.92 -9.54 4.26
CA ASP A 534 -36.27 -10.83 4.01
C ASP A 534 -34.91 -10.95 4.71
N ALA A 535 -34.12 -9.87 4.76
CA ALA A 535 -32.79 -9.89 5.35
C ALA A 535 -32.77 -9.81 6.89
N VAL A 536 -33.88 -9.42 7.53
CA VAL A 536 -33.94 -9.19 8.99
C VAL A 536 -34.96 -10.09 9.70
N TYR A 537 -36.08 -10.43 9.07
CA TYR A 537 -37.21 -11.16 9.69
C TYR A 537 -37.51 -12.50 9.00
N TYR A 538 -36.46 -13.20 8.60
CA TYR A 538 -36.44 -14.50 7.89
C TYR A 538 -37.68 -15.40 8.20
N TYR A 539 -38.60 -15.49 7.23
CA TYR A 539 -39.85 -16.29 7.25
C TYR A 539 -41.03 -15.84 8.14
N ASP A 540 -41.08 -14.61 8.70
CA ASP A 540 -42.38 -14.08 9.20
C ASP A 540 -43.28 -13.60 8.03
N SER A 541 -44.54 -14.02 8.06
CA SER A 541 -45.57 -13.65 7.07
C SER A 541 -46.35 -12.38 7.43
N ASN A 542 -45.95 -11.68 8.50
CA ASN A 542 -46.62 -10.49 9.03
C ASN A 542 -45.80 -9.18 8.90
N CYS A 543 -44.70 -9.14 8.13
CA CYS A 543 -43.94 -7.90 7.91
C CYS A 543 -44.80 -6.85 7.17
N ILE A 544 -45.08 -5.70 7.80
CA ILE A 544 -45.90 -4.63 7.21
C ILE A 544 -45.00 -3.48 6.72
N ALA A 545 -45.03 -3.23 5.41
CA ALA A 545 -44.40 -2.05 4.80
C ALA A 545 -45.31 -0.82 4.93
N ASN A 546 -44.76 0.32 5.37
CA ASN A 546 -45.53 1.55 5.60
C ASN A 546 -44.80 2.77 5.00
N SER A 547 -45.42 3.43 4.02
CA SER A 547 -44.74 4.30 3.04
C SER A 547 -44.79 5.80 3.32
N ASN A 548 -45.25 6.24 4.48
CA ASN A 548 -45.84 7.57 4.65
C ASN A 548 -44.98 8.58 5.43
N ASN A 549 -43.80 8.92 4.91
CA ASN A 549 -43.23 10.27 5.05
C ASN A 549 -42.04 10.50 4.08
N PRO A 550 -41.96 11.65 3.38
CA PRO A 550 -40.73 12.10 2.69
C PRO A 550 -39.83 12.87 3.67
N PRO A 551 -38.50 12.61 3.71
CA PRO A 551 -37.63 13.39 2.80
C PRO A 551 -36.31 12.71 2.33
N ILE A 552 -35.94 13.02 1.08
CA ILE A 552 -34.58 13.25 0.55
C ILE A 552 -33.54 12.10 0.52
N VAL A 553 -33.67 11.02 1.30
CA VAL A 553 -32.80 9.81 1.15
C VAL A 553 -33.62 8.52 1.01
N ASP A 554 -33.31 7.73 -0.02
CA ASP A 554 -34.09 6.57 -0.47
C ASP A 554 -33.64 5.24 0.17
N ALA A 555 -33.54 5.20 1.50
CA ALA A 555 -33.09 4.03 2.26
C ALA A 555 -34.18 3.43 3.18
N TRP A 556 -34.20 2.10 3.29
CA TRP A 556 -35.05 1.35 4.23
C TRP A 556 -34.23 0.73 5.38
N TYR A 557 -34.82 0.68 6.57
CA TYR A 557 -34.26 0.05 7.77
C TYR A 557 -35.35 -0.66 8.60
N ALA A 558 -34.94 -1.62 9.43
CA ALA A 558 -35.84 -2.42 10.27
C ALA A 558 -36.00 -1.80 11.67
N MET A 559 -37.22 -1.77 12.20
CA MET A 559 -37.52 -1.32 13.57
C MET A 559 -38.85 -1.90 14.07
N GLY A 560 -38.76 -2.75 15.10
CA GLY A 560 -39.92 -3.21 15.89
C GLY A 560 -40.89 -4.15 15.16
N GLY A 561 -40.38 -4.99 14.24
CA GLY A 561 -41.20 -5.90 13.42
C GLY A 561 -41.72 -5.28 12.12
N GLU A 562 -41.35 -4.04 11.83
CA GLU A 562 -41.68 -3.33 10.60
C GLU A 562 -40.42 -2.86 9.86
N CYS A 563 -40.50 -2.70 8.55
CA CYS A 563 -39.48 -2.06 7.72
C CYS A 563 -39.96 -0.66 7.27
N LYS A 564 -39.12 0.35 7.50
CA LYS A 564 -39.46 1.78 7.41
C LYS A 564 -38.45 2.50 6.51
N LYS A 565 -38.92 3.55 5.82
CA LYS A 565 -38.09 4.35 4.90
C LYS A 565 -37.74 5.69 5.54
N GLY A 566 -36.46 6.09 5.51
CA GLY A 566 -35.97 7.38 6.03
C GLY A 566 -34.72 7.25 6.90
N VAL A 567 -34.53 8.19 7.82
CA VAL A 567 -33.40 8.24 8.76
C VAL A 567 -33.73 7.50 10.07
N VAL A 568 -32.72 6.86 10.68
CA VAL A 568 -32.84 6.10 11.94
C VAL A 568 -32.87 7.06 13.15
N PRO A 569 -33.89 6.99 14.03
CA PRO A 569 -33.87 7.63 15.34
C PRO A 569 -32.97 6.83 16.30
N THR A 570 -32.19 7.52 17.13
CA THR A 570 -31.40 6.87 18.19
C THR A 570 -32.29 6.43 19.36
N TYR A 571 -32.00 5.22 19.90
CA TYR A 571 -32.51 4.60 21.14
C TYR A 571 -33.96 4.04 21.20
N VAL A 572 -34.09 2.72 21.43
CA VAL A 572 -35.22 1.99 22.09
C VAL A 572 -34.71 0.63 22.63
N ASP A 573 -35.06 0.25 23.88
CA ASP A 573 -34.65 -1.01 24.56
C ASP A 573 -35.83 -1.91 25.00
N ILE A 574 -35.62 -3.24 25.06
CA ILE A 574 -36.35 -4.22 25.92
C ILE A 574 -35.43 -5.44 26.24
N HIS A 575 -35.41 -5.91 27.51
CA HIS A 575 -34.77 -7.16 27.98
C HIS A 575 -35.69 -7.93 28.97
N TYR A 576 -35.36 -9.19 29.28
CA TYR A 576 -36.02 -10.03 30.31
C TYR A 576 -34.98 -10.86 31.08
N ASP A 577 -34.89 -10.66 32.40
CA ASP A 577 -33.95 -11.40 33.26
C ASP A 577 -34.61 -11.91 34.55
N ASN A 578 -34.87 -13.22 34.62
CA ASN A 578 -34.78 -14.04 35.84
C ASN A 578 -35.08 -15.52 35.57
N LYS A 579 -34.56 -16.37 36.46
CA LYS A 579 -34.70 -17.83 36.47
C LYS A 579 -36.15 -18.33 36.67
N ASP A 580 -36.98 -17.57 37.40
CA ASP A 580 -38.33 -18.01 37.75
C ASP A 580 -39.30 -17.86 36.57
N GLU A 581 -39.22 -16.78 35.80
CA GLU A 581 -40.02 -16.59 34.58
C GLU A 581 -39.65 -17.61 33.49
N CYS A 582 -38.36 -17.94 33.32
CA CYS A 582 -37.90 -19.02 32.44
C CYS A 582 -38.52 -20.39 32.81
N CYS A 583 -38.50 -20.76 34.09
CA CYS A 583 -39.09 -22.01 34.59
C CYS A 583 -40.66 -21.95 34.63
N TYR A 584 -41.29 -20.77 34.48
CA TYR A 584 -42.75 -20.58 34.37
C TYR A 584 -43.27 -20.72 32.92
N ALA A 585 -42.56 -20.16 31.93
CA ALA A 585 -43.04 -20.00 30.56
C ALA A 585 -43.33 -21.35 29.85
N GLU A 586 -42.38 -22.29 29.88
CA GLU A 586 -42.50 -23.62 29.24
C GLU A 586 -43.22 -24.65 30.11
N PHE A 587 -43.19 -24.52 31.44
CA PHE A 587 -43.76 -25.50 32.37
C PHE A 587 -44.79 -24.89 33.36
N PRO A 588 -45.86 -24.23 32.86
CA PRO A 588 -46.82 -23.51 33.69
C PRO A 588 -47.44 -24.42 34.78
N GLY A 589 -47.03 -24.18 36.03
CA GLY A 589 -47.48 -24.91 37.22
C GLY A 589 -46.60 -26.10 37.67
N GLN A 590 -45.36 -26.27 37.18
CA GLN A 590 -44.47 -27.37 37.59
C GLN A 590 -43.04 -26.96 38.01
N HIS A 591 -42.90 -25.87 38.79
CA HIS A 591 -41.62 -25.31 39.27
C HIS A 591 -40.59 -26.28 39.88
N ASN A 592 -41.00 -27.45 40.39
CA ASN A 592 -40.16 -28.37 41.15
C ASN A 592 -39.15 -29.18 40.29
N ARG A 593 -38.64 -28.65 39.17
CA ARG A 593 -37.73 -29.35 38.24
C ARG A 593 -36.35 -28.67 38.03
N CYS A 594 -36.18 -27.39 38.35
CA CYS A 594 -34.99 -26.57 38.01
C CYS A 594 -33.87 -26.59 39.13
N VAL A 595 -32.54 -26.61 38.82
CA VAL A 595 -31.37 -26.78 39.78
C VAL A 595 -30.01 -26.12 39.31
N SER A 596 -28.93 -26.05 40.14
CA SER A 596 -27.61 -25.35 39.86
C SER A 596 -26.39 -25.71 40.79
N SER A 597 -25.13 -25.23 40.53
CA SER A 597 -23.85 -25.57 41.27
C SER A 597 -22.62 -24.60 41.11
N GLY A 598 -21.64 -24.51 42.06
CA GLY A 598 -20.35 -23.71 41.98
C GLY A 598 -19.32 -23.86 43.17
N VAL A 599 -18.07 -23.29 43.12
CA VAL A 599 -16.92 -23.37 44.14
C VAL A 599 -15.96 -22.10 44.14
N GLN A 600 -14.90 -21.98 45.00
CA GLN A 600 -14.36 -20.68 45.56
C GLN A 600 -12.84 -20.54 46.03
N ASP A 601 -12.15 -19.40 45.68
CA ASP A 601 -11.12 -18.45 46.32
C ASP A 601 -9.87 -18.77 47.25
N THR A 602 -8.77 -17.94 47.24
CA THR A 602 -8.07 -17.19 48.40
C THR A 602 -6.54 -16.74 48.36
N ALA A 603 -6.25 -15.41 48.25
CA ALA A 603 -5.40 -14.42 49.06
C ALA A 603 -3.81 -14.30 49.28
N SER A 604 -3.29 -13.03 49.25
CA SER A 604 -2.14 -12.33 50.00
C SER A 604 -0.65 -12.35 49.46
N THR A 605 0.41 -11.52 49.82
CA THR A 605 0.73 -10.39 50.80
C THR A 605 1.84 -9.34 50.30
N SER A 606 2.72 -8.68 51.13
CA SER A 606 3.43 -7.36 50.83
C SER A 606 4.90 -7.05 51.41
N PRO A 607 5.63 -5.93 51.02
CA PRO A 607 7.09 -5.61 51.29
C PRO A 607 7.44 -4.22 51.99
N PRO A 608 8.75 -3.76 52.13
CA PRO A 608 9.08 -2.29 52.15
C PRO A 608 10.53 -1.71 51.80
N THR A 609 10.61 -0.73 50.86
CA THR A 609 11.35 0.60 50.77
C THR A 609 12.79 0.97 51.28
N ARG A 610 13.56 1.82 50.52
CA ARG A 610 14.01 3.24 50.87
C ARG A 610 14.89 4.00 49.79
N LYS A 611 15.17 5.32 49.96
CA LYS A 611 15.63 6.36 48.94
C LYS A 611 16.88 7.25 49.38
N PRO A 612 17.38 8.35 48.70
CA PRO A 612 18.83 8.65 48.48
C PRO A 612 19.35 10.11 48.83
N SER A 613 20.54 10.58 48.32
CA SER A 613 21.05 12.00 48.46
C SER A 613 22.21 12.52 47.52
N SER A 614 21.91 13.53 46.66
CA SER A 614 22.63 14.79 46.23
C SER A 614 24.18 14.98 45.96
N LEU A 615 24.53 15.47 44.73
CA LEU A 615 25.25 16.73 44.25
C LEU A 615 26.39 17.46 45.08
N PRO A 616 27.22 18.46 44.60
CA PRO A 616 27.09 19.43 43.45
C PRO A 616 28.33 20.06 42.66
N THR A 617 28.09 20.65 41.47
CA THR A 617 28.63 21.92 40.80
C THR A 617 30.13 22.29 40.52
N SER A 618 30.43 22.84 39.30
CA SER A 618 30.91 24.26 39.02
C SER A 618 31.37 24.58 37.54
N LYS A 619 31.38 25.87 37.10
CA LYS A 619 31.79 26.41 35.75
C LYS A 619 32.83 27.59 35.88
N PRO A 620 33.61 28.02 34.83
CA PRO A 620 33.39 29.38 34.23
C PRO A 620 33.95 29.73 32.78
N SER A 621 33.08 30.32 31.93
CA SER A 621 33.24 31.47 30.96
C SER A 621 34.48 31.77 30.04
N LYS A 622 34.23 32.07 28.73
CA LYS A 622 34.48 33.39 28.03
C LYS A 622 34.11 33.41 26.51
N LYS A 623 33.87 34.61 25.92
CA LYS A 623 33.55 34.92 24.49
C LYS A 623 34.49 35.99 23.86
N PRO A 624 34.64 36.05 22.52
CA PRO A 624 34.82 37.30 21.73
C PRO A 624 33.86 37.43 20.51
N THR A 625 34.09 38.39 19.59
CA THR A 625 33.11 38.98 18.61
C THR A 625 33.69 39.24 17.17
N PRO A 626 32.94 39.70 16.13
CA PRO A 626 33.10 39.21 14.72
C PRO A 626 33.70 40.15 13.62
N MET A 627 33.99 39.50 12.46
CA MET A 627 34.02 39.89 11.01
C MET A 627 34.55 41.25 10.46
N GLN A 628 35.25 41.18 9.30
CA GLN A 628 35.46 42.26 8.30
C GLN A 628 35.79 41.71 6.88
N ASP A 629 35.44 42.47 5.84
CA ASP A 629 35.60 42.17 4.38
C ASP A 629 36.83 42.84 3.72
N VAL A 630 37.40 42.26 2.65
CA VAL A 630 38.53 42.85 1.88
C VAL A 630 38.49 42.52 0.36
N SER A 631 38.12 43.48 -0.50
CA SER A 631 38.07 43.32 -1.98
C SER A 631 39.44 43.35 -2.68
N SER A 632 39.58 42.66 -3.82
CA SER A 632 40.81 42.64 -4.64
C SER A 632 40.61 43.21 -6.07
N PRO A 633 41.61 43.87 -6.67
CA PRO A 633 41.51 44.39 -8.05
C PRO A 633 41.48 43.27 -9.10
N THR A 634 40.74 43.46 -10.20
CA THR A 634 40.61 42.49 -11.29
C THR A 634 41.55 42.76 -12.46
N ASN A 635 42.16 43.97 -12.50
CA ASN A 635 43.24 44.33 -13.41
C ASN A 635 42.88 44.13 -14.90
N GLY A 636 41.61 44.41 -15.25
CA GLY A 636 41.07 44.27 -16.61
C GLY A 636 40.57 42.87 -16.98
N MET A 637 40.49 41.92 -16.04
CA MET A 637 39.91 40.59 -16.27
C MET A 637 38.42 40.52 -15.86
N TYR A 638 37.67 39.65 -16.54
CA TYR A 638 36.24 39.43 -16.28
C TYR A 638 36.03 38.35 -15.22
N TYR A 639 35.10 38.56 -14.29
CA TYR A 639 34.71 37.60 -13.26
C TYR A 639 33.17 37.44 -13.20
N PRO A 640 32.63 36.27 -12.82
CA PRO A 640 31.21 36.08 -12.67
C PRO A 640 30.67 36.86 -11.46
N HIS A 641 29.59 37.62 -11.66
CA HIS A 641 28.84 38.31 -10.63
C HIS A 641 27.37 37.89 -10.70
N TYR A 642 26.93 37.13 -9.71
CA TYR A 642 25.53 36.72 -9.54
C TYR A 642 24.74 37.86 -8.89
N GLY A 643 23.54 38.13 -9.40
CA GLY A 643 22.70 39.24 -8.95
C GLY A 643 21.59 38.79 -8.02
N SER A 644 21.72 39.15 -6.73
CA SER A 644 20.81 38.86 -5.61
C SER A 644 20.48 37.38 -5.37
N ASP A 645 20.03 37.10 -4.14
CA ASP A 645 19.73 35.75 -3.66
C ASP A 645 18.41 35.18 -4.25
N ASP A 646 17.84 35.87 -5.25
CA ASP A 646 16.72 35.46 -6.09
C ASP A 646 17.17 34.97 -7.49
N GLY A 647 18.47 35.01 -7.80
CA GLY A 647 19.04 34.52 -9.06
C GLY A 647 18.64 35.34 -10.30
N SER A 648 18.07 36.53 -10.13
CA SER A 648 17.35 37.26 -11.18
C SER A 648 18.22 37.82 -12.33
N PHE A 649 19.56 37.89 -12.19
CA PHE A 649 20.44 38.11 -13.36
C PHE A 649 21.84 37.48 -13.25
N ALA A 650 22.39 37.14 -14.43
CA ALA A 650 23.71 36.57 -14.64
C ALA A 650 24.62 37.54 -15.44
N GLU A 651 25.67 38.09 -14.82
CA GLU A 651 26.61 39.01 -15.48
C GLU A 651 28.08 38.65 -15.22
N CYS A 652 28.91 38.65 -16.26
CA CYS A 652 30.36 38.70 -16.11
C CYS A 652 30.87 40.16 -16.10
N ARG A 653 31.36 40.62 -14.95
CA ARG A 653 31.82 42.00 -14.67
C ARG A 653 33.32 42.17 -14.80
N ASN A 654 33.76 43.41 -14.98
CA ASN A 654 35.15 43.82 -15.10
C ASN A 654 35.29 45.29 -14.66
N ASP A 655 35.13 45.51 -13.36
CA ASP A 655 34.99 46.84 -12.72
C ASP A 655 35.93 47.05 -11.52
N ASP A 656 36.94 46.18 -11.37
CA ASP A 656 37.89 46.11 -10.25
C ASP A 656 37.25 45.89 -8.85
N ARG A 657 36.02 45.32 -8.77
CA ARG A 657 35.29 45.08 -7.51
C ARG A 657 35.03 43.61 -7.22
N ALA A 658 35.96 42.73 -7.57
CA ALA A 658 35.85 41.31 -7.23
C ALA A 658 35.71 41.11 -5.70
N PRO A 659 34.65 40.40 -5.25
CA PRO A 659 34.56 39.90 -3.88
C PRO A 659 35.79 39.06 -3.52
N TRP A 660 36.10 38.97 -2.22
CA TRP A 660 37.30 38.28 -1.73
C TRP A 660 37.38 36.78 -2.10
N TRP A 661 36.23 36.16 -2.39
CA TRP A 661 36.11 34.77 -2.80
C TRP A 661 36.36 34.53 -4.30
N ILE A 662 36.43 35.57 -5.14
CA ILE A 662 36.83 35.44 -6.55
C ILE A 662 38.34 35.24 -6.62
N THR A 663 38.78 34.03 -6.93
CA THR A 663 40.19 33.69 -7.12
C THR A 663 40.71 34.11 -8.50
N SER A 664 42.03 34.18 -8.67
CA SER A 664 42.68 34.61 -9.92
C SER A 664 42.41 33.71 -11.13
N ASP A 665 42.00 32.46 -10.90
CA ASP A 665 41.61 31.46 -11.90
C ASP A 665 40.11 31.52 -12.25
N MET A 666 39.26 32.07 -11.36
CA MET A 666 37.88 32.45 -11.70
C MET A 666 37.82 33.65 -12.65
N MET A 667 38.86 34.48 -12.68
CA MET A 667 38.96 35.59 -13.61
C MET A 667 39.37 35.11 -15.02
N LYS A 668 38.67 35.55 -16.07
CA LYS A 668 38.94 35.23 -17.48
C LYS A 668 39.32 36.47 -18.30
N GLY A 669 40.08 36.25 -19.38
CA GLY A 669 40.57 37.32 -20.27
C GLY A 669 39.49 37.97 -21.16
N SER A 670 38.29 37.39 -21.26
CA SER A 670 37.17 37.99 -22.02
C SER A 670 35.82 37.71 -21.37
N LYS A 671 34.82 38.54 -21.70
CA LYS A 671 33.42 38.30 -21.27
C LYS A 671 32.87 37.00 -21.87
N TYR A 672 33.32 36.59 -23.06
CA TYR A 672 32.86 35.36 -23.70
C TYR A 672 33.31 34.13 -22.92
N ASP A 673 34.60 34.02 -22.62
CA ASP A 673 35.15 32.91 -21.85
C ASP A 673 34.53 32.88 -20.45
N CYS A 674 34.31 34.04 -19.82
CA CYS A 674 33.62 34.14 -18.54
C CYS A 674 32.15 33.66 -18.63
N CYS A 675 31.33 34.21 -19.55
CA CYS A 675 29.92 33.85 -19.67
C CYS A 675 29.71 32.36 -19.99
N THR A 676 30.62 31.76 -20.78
CA THR A 676 30.53 30.35 -21.22
C THR A 676 31.23 29.35 -20.30
N THR A 677 32.07 29.81 -19.36
CA THR A 677 32.61 28.95 -18.29
C THR A 677 31.70 28.92 -17.07
N TYR A 678 30.97 30.01 -16.77
CA TYR A 678 30.30 30.20 -15.47
C TYR A 678 28.77 30.33 -15.51
N PHE A 679 28.13 30.30 -16.69
CA PHE A 679 26.67 30.27 -16.79
C PHE A 679 26.22 29.18 -17.78
N PHE A 680 25.06 28.57 -17.52
CA PHE A 680 24.47 27.53 -18.36
C PHE A 680 24.15 28.02 -19.79
N PRO A 681 24.06 27.14 -20.81
CA PRO A 681 23.93 27.54 -22.21
C PRO A 681 22.76 28.50 -22.53
N SER A 682 21.62 28.35 -21.84
CA SER A 682 20.46 29.25 -21.95
C SER A 682 20.75 30.66 -21.41
N TRP A 683 21.59 30.79 -20.39
CA TRP A 683 21.96 32.04 -19.73
C TRP A 683 23.27 32.64 -20.25
N SER A 684 24.16 31.83 -20.86
CA SER A 684 25.35 32.35 -21.52
C SER A 684 24.96 33.26 -22.69
N ASP A 685 23.93 32.90 -23.46
CA ASP A 685 23.42 33.77 -24.53
C ASP A 685 22.77 35.06 -23.99
N MET A 686 22.16 35.04 -22.81
CA MET A 686 21.67 36.25 -22.13
C MET A 686 22.84 37.14 -21.64
N CYS A 687 23.85 36.54 -21.00
CA CYS A 687 25.09 37.20 -20.56
C CYS A 687 25.87 37.83 -21.73
N LEU A 688 25.75 37.25 -22.94
CA LEU A 688 26.35 37.75 -24.17
C LEU A 688 25.52 38.80 -24.92
N SER A 689 24.18 38.75 -24.87
CA SER A 689 23.28 39.57 -25.69
C SER A 689 22.62 40.77 -24.97
N GLY A 690 22.41 40.68 -23.66
CA GLY A 690 22.01 41.80 -22.80
C GLY A 690 20.68 42.51 -23.15
N ASN A 691 19.67 41.79 -23.65
CA ASN A 691 18.32 42.33 -23.90
C ASN A 691 17.23 41.30 -23.55
N GLU A 692 16.09 41.77 -23.03
CA GLU A 692 15.00 40.96 -22.46
C GLU A 692 13.77 40.83 -23.39
N PRO A 693 13.02 39.71 -23.35
CA PRO A 693 11.60 39.66 -23.71
C PRO A 693 10.70 40.15 -22.55
N ARG A 694 9.46 40.60 -22.84
CA ARG A 694 8.53 41.15 -21.82
C ARG A 694 7.14 40.49 -21.84
N PRO A 695 6.54 40.16 -20.69
CA PRO A 695 5.22 39.51 -20.58
C PRO A 695 4.03 40.48 -20.72
N TYR A 696 2.82 39.92 -20.80
CA TYR A 696 1.54 40.65 -20.81
C TYR A 696 0.88 40.72 -19.43
N TYR A 697 0.25 41.86 -19.10
CA TYR A 697 -0.39 42.14 -17.81
C TYR A 697 -1.71 42.94 -17.95
N PRO A 698 -2.65 42.88 -16.98
CA PRO A 698 -3.96 43.55 -17.06
C PRO A 698 -3.98 44.99 -16.50
N ASP A 699 -4.28 45.98 -17.35
CA ASP A 699 -4.71 47.32 -16.91
C ASP A 699 -6.24 47.35 -16.77
N TYR A 700 -6.72 46.98 -15.56
CA TYR A 700 -8.13 47.03 -15.18
C TYR A 700 -8.78 48.42 -15.32
N THR A 701 -7.99 49.50 -15.23
CA THR A 701 -8.47 50.89 -15.37
C THR A 701 -8.91 51.21 -16.80
N LYS A 702 -8.23 50.63 -17.79
CA LYS A 702 -8.55 50.81 -19.22
C LYS A 702 -9.21 49.59 -19.86
N ARG A 703 -9.33 48.47 -19.11
CA ARG A 703 -9.93 47.20 -19.54
C ARG A 703 -9.18 46.59 -20.73
N THR A 704 -7.84 46.60 -20.65
CA THR A 704 -6.92 46.14 -21.70
C THR A 704 -5.73 45.40 -21.11
N CYS A 705 -5.26 44.34 -21.76
CA CYS A 705 -3.95 43.77 -21.47
C CYS A 705 -2.82 44.49 -22.22
N ARG A 706 -1.60 44.51 -21.67
CA ARG A 706 -0.43 45.21 -22.25
C ARG A 706 0.88 44.48 -22.02
N ASN A 707 1.87 44.72 -22.88
CA ASN A 707 3.25 44.25 -22.76
C ASN A 707 4.29 45.38 -22.89
N ASP A 708 3.94 46.60 -22.50
CA ASP A 708 4.86 47.76 -22.54
C ASP A 708 5.96 47.70 -21.45
N GLY A 709 5.78 46.84 -20.44
CA GLY A 709 6.66 46.73 -19.27
C GLY A 709 6.50 47.90 -18.29
N GLN A 710 5.29 48.44 -18.17
CA GLN A 710 4.90 49.44 -17.15
C GLN A 710 3.75 48.91 -16.28
N HIS A 711 3.82 47.63 -15.88
CA HIS A 711 2.94 47.11 -14.83
C HIS A 711 3.33 47.73 -13.48
N PRO A 712 2.36 47.98 -12.58
CA PRO A 712 2.68 48.31 -11.20
C PRO A 712 3.46 47.18 -10.50
N ASP A 713 4.32 47.55 -9.56
CA ASP A 713 5.21 46.63 -8.82
C ASP A 713 4.45 45.55 -8.00
N TRP A 714 3.14 45.71 -7.78
CA TRP A 714 2.27 44.73 -7.11
C TRP A 714 1.64 43.70 -8.07
N GLN A 715 1.76 43.87 -9.38
CA GLN A 715 1.33 42.90 -10.39
C GLN A 715 2.53 42.01 -10.79
N THR A 716 2.87 41.07 -9.92
CA THR A 716 3.91 40.05 -10.13
C THR A 716 3.31 38.65 -10.12
N GLY A 717 4.07 37.63 -10.55
CA GLY A 717 3.58 36.25 -10.62
C GLY A 717 2.35 36.13 -11.52
N ASP A 718 1.26 35.62 -10.96
CA ASP A 718 0.00 35.23 -11.63
C ASP A 718 -0.72 36.34 -12.43
N TYR A 719 -0.32 37.61 -12.27
CA TYR A 719 -0.79 38.74 -13.08
C TYR A 719 -0.03 38.93 -14.39
N LEU A 720 1.07 38.21 -14.59
CA LEU A 720 1.93 38.25 -15.77
C LEU A 720 1.75 36.97 -16.59
N THR A 721 1.56 37.11 -17.90
CA THR A 721 1.22 36.00 -18.80
C THR A 721 1.95 36.11 -20.13
N ASP A 722 2.23 34.98 -20.77
CA ASP A 722 3.08 34.94 -21.99
C ASP A 722 2.43 35.56 -23.23
N ASN A 723 1.10 35.73 -23.23
CA ASN A 723 0.36 36.25 -24.38
C ASN A 723 -0.92 37.00 -23.99
N HIS A 724 -1.32 37.92 -24.86
CA HIS A 724 -2.49 38.80 -24.69
C HIS A 724 -3.82 38.06 -24.50
N TYR A 725 -4.01 36.89 -25.13
CA TYR A 725 -5.26 36.14 -25.02
C TYR A 725 -5.42 35.53 -23.63
N THR A 726 -4.37 34.88 -23.11
CA THR A 726 -4.35 34.35 -21.73
C THR A 726 -4.55 35.44 -20.69
N CYS A 727 -3.93 36.62 -20.88
CA CYS A 727 -4.20 37.77 -20.00
C CYS A 727 -5.69 38.16 -20.00
N CYS A 728 -6.31 38.28 -21.18
CA CYS A 728 -7.71 38.69 -21.29
C CYS A 728 -8.68 37.65 -20.74
N SER A 729 -8.49 36.36 -21.04
CA SER A 729 -9.38 35.29 -20.55
C SER A 729 -9.27 35.11 -19.03
N THR A 730 -8.06 35.10 -18.46
CA THR A 730 -7.86 34.92 -17.01
C THR A 730 -8.40 36.10 -16.20
N HIS A 731 -8.16 37.33 -16.61
CA HIS A 731 -8.48 38.51 -15.79
C HIS A 731 -9.81 39.19 -16.12
N PHE A 732 -10.41 38.93 -17.29
CA PHE A 732 -11.69 39.51 -17.70
C PHE A 732 -12.73 38.48 -18.17
N GLY A 733 -12.37 37.22 -18.41
CA GLY A 733 -13.26 36.19 -18.97
C GLY A 733 -14.43 35.73 -18.11
N HIS A 734 -14.58 36.26 -16.89
CA HIS A 734 -15.77 36.10 -16.05
C HIS A 734 -16.91 37.08 -16.41
N ASP A 735 -16.64 38.08 -17.28
CA ASP A 735 -17.61 39.03 -17.82
C ASP A 735 -17.42 39.07 -19.35
N SER A 736 -18.43 38.59 -20.10
CA SER A 736 -18.38 38.49 -21.56
C SER A 736 -18.10 39.82 -22.24
N ASP A 737 -18.66 40.90 -21.70
CA ASP A 737 -18.66 42.22 -22.31
C ASP A 737 -17.31 42.91 -22.04
N LEU A 738 -16.64 42.56 -20.94
CA LEU A 738 -15.24 42.95 -20.68
C LEU A 738 -14.24 42.12 -21.48
N LEU A 739 -14.50 40.83 -21.69
CA LEU A 739 -13.64 39.96 -22.49
C LEU A 739 -13.52 40.46 -23.94
N ASP A 740 -14.65 40.78 -24.59
CA ASP A 740 -14.69 41.27 -25.98
C ASP A 740 -14.01 42.65 -26.16
N ILE A 741 -14.10 43.52 -25.15
CA ILE A 741 -13.35 44.79 -25.12
C ILE A 741 -11.84 44.51 -24.95
N CYS A 742 -11.45 43.55 -24.10
CA CYS A 742 -10.06 43.21 -23.88
C CYS A 742 -9.41 42.57 -25.12
N SER A 743 -10.10 41.64 -25.82
CA SER A 743 -9.60 41.04 -27.06
C SER A 743 -9.59 42.00 -28.26
N GLY A 744 -10.13 43.21 -28.12
CA GLY A 744 -10.19 44.21 -29.19
C GLY A 744 -11.22 43.88 -30.27
N THR A 745 -12.19 43.01 -29.98
CA THR A 745 -13.28 42.62 -30.89
C THR A 745 -14.40 43.66 -30.94
N VAL A 746 -14.54 44.51 -29.90
CA VAL A 746 -15.47 45.65 -29.85
C VAL A 746 -14.77 46.88 -29.26
N THR A 747 -15.10 48.10 -29.73
CA THR A 747 -14.58 49.34 -29.14
C THR A 747 -15.45 49.83 -27.97
N SER A 748 -14.84 50.50 -26.99
CA SER A 748 -15.50 50.88 -25.74
C SER A 748 -16.57 51.98 -25.87
N GLU A 749 -16.83 52.50 -27.08
CA GLU A 749 -17.89 53.47 -27.37
C GLU A 749 -19.16 52.82 -27.99
N GLU A 750 -19.14 51.51 -28.32
CA GLU A 750 -20.12 50.87 -29.21
C GLU A 750 -21.15 49.93 -28.54
N VAL A 751 -21.26 49.91 -27.19
CA VAL A 751 -22.20 49.01 -26.47
C VAL A 751 -23.43 49.74 -25.92
N PRO A 752 -24.56 49.80 -26.66
CA PRO A 752 -25.88 50.19 -26.15
C PRO A 752 -26.67 49.00 -25.57
N ALA A 753 -27.65 49.28 -24.73
CA ALA A 753 -28.34 48.25 -23.95
C ALA A 753 -29.46 47.48 -24.71
N THR A 754 -29.45 46.15 -24.53
CA THR A 754 -30.58 45.18 -24.58
C THR A 754 -31.22 44.74 -25.92
N THR A 755 -31.68 43.47 -25.89
CA THR A 755 -32.71 42.78 -26.71
C THR A 755 -32.42 42.20 -28.12
N ALA A 756 -32.20 40.88 -28.14
CA ALA A 756 -33.01 39.86 -28.86
C ALA A 756 -32.83 39.53 -30.38
N THR A 757 -33.08 38.23 -30.67
CA THR A 757 -33.62 37.59 -31.91
C THR A 757 -32.74 37.22 -33.13
N THR A 758 -32.50 35.90 -33.26
CA THR A 758 -32.64 35.01 -34.45
C THR A 758 -31.68 34.99 -35.67
N THR A 759 -31.55 33.75 -36.19
CA THR A 759 -31.40 33.30 -37.61
C THR A 759 -30.03 33.28 -38.33
N ASP A 760 -29.46 32.07 -38.38
CA ASP A 760 -29.30 31.21 -39.58
C ASP A 760 -28.07 31.25 -40.55
N ALA A 761 -27.72 30.03 -40.98
CA ALA A 761 -27.33 29.62 -42.35
C ALA A 761 -25.88 29.67 -42.92
N THR A 762 -25.25 28.48 -42.93
CA THR A 762 -24.76 27.71 -44.12
C THR A 762 -23.39 27.93 -44.83
N THR A 763 -22.62 26.83 -44.90
CA THR A 763 -21.90 26.25 -46.08
C THR A 763 -20.59 26.92 -46.63
N VAL A 764 -19.71 26.27 -47.42
CA VAL A 764 -19.72 24.92 -48.07
C VAL A 764 -18.32 24.26 -48.21
N SER A 765 -18.37 22.94 -48.47
CA SER A 765 -17.35 21.89 -48.77
C SER A 765 -16.24 22.15 -49.81
N VAL A 766 -15.24 21.24 -49.88
CA VAL A 766 -14.95 20.30 -51.01
C VAL A 766 -13.74 19.37 -50.65
N THR A 767 -13.81 18.01 -50.58
CA THR A 767 -13.71 16.93 -51.63
C THR A 767 -12.41 16.95 -52.51
N THR A 768 -11.74 15.87 -53.00
CA THR A 768 -12.00 14.41 -53.22
C THR A 768 -10.71 13.53 -53.16
N SER A 769 -10.79 12.35 -52.51
CA SER A 769 -10.74 10.95 -53.05
C SER A 769 -9.85 10.52 -54.25
N LYS A 770 -9.17 9.32 -54.19
CA LYS A 770 -9.46 8.09 -55.02
C LYS A 770 -8.51 6.83 -55.00
N THR A 771 -9.09 5.67 -54.63
CA THR A 771 -9.06 4.28 -55.25
C THR A 771 -7.81 3.37 -55.48
N THR A 772 -7.85 2.19 -54.81
CA THR A 772 -7.72 0.76 -55.29
C THR A 772 -6.45 0.16 -55.95
N GLN A 773 -6.07 -1.06 -55.51
CA GLN A 773 -6.33 -2.35 -56.23
C GLN A 773 -6.07 -3.61 -55.35
N ALA A 774 -6.37 -4.83 -55.84
CA ALA A 774 -6.34 -6.10 -55.08
C ALA A 774 -5.99 -7.34 -55.96
N THR A 775 -5.56 -8.45 -55.34
CA THR A 775 -5.23 -9.74 -56.01
C THR A 775 -5.54 -10.96 -55.12
N THR A 776 -5.79 -12.14 -55.71
CA THR A 776 -6.15 -13.42 -55.03
C THR A 776 -5.27 -14.60 -55.50
N VAL A 777 -5.29 -15.76 -54.78
CA VAL A 777 -5.09 -17.16 -55.26
C VAL A 777 -5.24 -18.18 -54.08
N SER A 778 -5.14 -19.51 -54.31
CA SER A 778 -5.99 -20.55 -53.67
C SER A 778 -5.33 -21.81 -53.05
N THR A 779 -5.92 -22.31 -51.95
CA THR A 779 -6.22 -23.73 -51.54
C THR A 779 -5.25 -24.92 -51.76
N ALA A 780 -5.08 -25.75 -50.71
CA ALA A 780 -4.81 -27.21 -50.78
C ALA A 780 -5.35 -27.93 -49.48
N LYS A 781 -5.36 -29.28 -49.41
CA LYS A 781 -6.12 -30.06 -48.37
C LYS A 781 -5.54 -31.48 -48.08
N ALA A 782 -5.93 -32.07 -46.93
CA ALA A 782 -5.94 -33.52 -46.55
C ALA A 782 -4.64 -34.09 -45.91
N THR A 783 -4.60 -35.16 -45.08
CA THR A 783 -5.64 -36.10 -44.52
C THR A 783 -5.14 -36.78 -43.22
N ALA A 784 -6.01 -37.49 -42.47
CA ALA A 784 -5.68 -38.20 -41.21
C ALA A 784 -5.75 -39.77 -41.31
N ALA A 785 -5.33 -40.48 -40.23
CA ALA A 785 -5.44 -41.94 -40.03
C ALA A 785 -5.57 -42.29 -38.52
N THR A 786 -5.98 -43.53 -38.16
CA THR A 786 -6.61 -43.82 -36.84
C THR A 786 -6.36 -45.25 -36.30
N ALA A 787 -6.65 -45.47 -35.00
CA ALA A 787 -6.84 -46.76 -34.27
C ALA A 787 -5.56 -47.51 -33.82
N THR A 788 -5.55 -48.39 -32.80
CA THR A 788 -6.65 -49.05 -32.03
C THR A 788 -6.22 -49.36 -30.56
N SER A 789 -7.13 -49.84 -29.70
CA SER A 789 -6.89 -50.14 -28.26
C SER A 789 -6.76 -51.64 -27.91
N SER A 790 -6.45 -51.89 -26.63
CA SER A 790 -6.88 -53.10 -25.90
C SER A 790 -7.11 -52.76 -24.42
N SER A 791 -7.75 -53.65 -23.66
CA SER A 791 -8.29 -53.40 -22.31
C SER A 791 -7.96 -54.55 -21.35
N LEU A 792 -8.00 -54.30 -20.03
CA LEU A 792 -8.88 -55.01 -19.08
C LEU A 792 -8.76 -54.50 -17.64
N THR A 793 -9.71 -54.93 -16.80
CA THR A 793 -9.94 -54.56 -15.39
C THR A 793 -9.27 -55.51 -14.41
N ASP A 794 -9.06 -55.07 -13.16
CA ASP A 794 -9.49 -55.88 -12.01
C ASP A 794 -9.76 -55.04 -10.74
N LYS A 795 -10.55 -55.59 -9.80
CA LYS A 795 -10.96 -54.90 -8.54
C LYS A 795 -10.97 -55.89 -7.37
N PRO A 796 -10.39 -55.53 -6.20
CA PRO A 796 -10.86 -56.09 -4.94
C PRO A 796 -11.15 -55.02 -3.87
N THR A 797 -12.11 -55.35 -2.99
CA THR A 797 -12.63 -54.49 -1.93
C THR A 797 -11.96 -54.73 -0.58
N LYS A 798 -11.97 -53.72 0.30
CA LYS A 798 -12.20 -53.90 1.74
C LYS A 798 -12.63 -52.59 2.43
N LYS A 799 -13.44 -52.73 3.48
CA LYS A 799 -13.90 -51.64 4.36
C LYS A 799 -13.76 -52.08 5.84
N PRO A 800 -13.03 -51.33 6.67
CA PRO A 800 -13.24 -51.22 8.12
C PRO A 800 -14.03 -49.92 8.40
N THR A 801 -15.17 -49.89 9.11
CA THR A 801 -15.38 -50.02 10.58
C THR A 801 -14.70 -48.94 11.41
N SER A 802 -15.52 -48.25 12.21
CA SER A 802 -15.15 -47.21 13.16
C SER A 802 -14.32 -47.75 14.34
N GLY A 803 -13.36 -46.94 14.79
CA GLY A 803 -12.63 -47.09 16.04
C GLY A 803 -11.97 -45.77 16.39
N GLU A 804 -11.99 -45.40 17.67
CA GLU A 804 -11.28 -44.22 18.18
C GLU A 804 -9.81 -44.60 18.42
N GLU A 805 -8.91 -44.11 17.59
CA GLU A 805 -7.46 -44.14 17.84
C GLU A 805 -6.84 -42.85 17.26
N GLY A 806 -6.04 -42.15 18.05
CA GLY A 806 -5.55 -40.80 17.70
C GLY A 806 -4.58 -40.82 16.54
N ASN A 807 -4.92 -40.13 15.44
CA ASN A 807 -4.12 -40.14 14.22
C ASN A 807 -3.16 -38.95 14.17
N SER A 808 -1.86 -39.21 14.07
CA SER A 808 -0.82 -38.20 13.89
C SER A 808 -0.95 -37.50 12.53
N GLY A 809 -0.87 -36.17 12.48
CA GLY A 809 -1.00 -35.39 11.26
C GLY A 809 0.04 -35.75 10.20
N GLY A 810 -0.42 -36.41 9.12
CA GLY A 810 0.40 -36.72 7.94
C GLY A 810 0.55 -35.54 6.99
N THR A 811 1.34 -35.70 5.92
CA THR A 811 1.73 -34.59 5.03
C THR A 811 0.56 -33.72 4.53
N ALA A 812 -0.54 -34.34 4.07
CA ALA A 812 -1.71 -33.60 3.58
C ALA A 812 -2.41 -32.75 4.65
N TYR A 813 -2.33 -33.14 5.93
CA TYR A 813 -2.85 -32.35 7.05
C TYR A 813 -1.97 -31.11 7.30
N VAL A 814 -0.63 -31.25 7.24
CA VAL A 814 0.30 -30.11 7.35
C VAL A 814 0.08 -29.10 6.21
N VAL A 815 -0.14 -29.58 4.99
CA VAL A 815 -0.51 -28.72 3.84
C VAL A 815 -1.86 -28.01 4.08
N GLU A 816 -2.85 -28.71 4.63
CA GLU A 816 -4.18 -28.15 4.90
C GLU A 816 -4.17 -27.08 6.02
N GLU A 817 -3.42 -27.29 7.11
CA GLU A 817 -3.24 -26.30 8.18
C GLU A 817 -2.54 -25.03 7.68
N ILE A 818 -1.48 -25.16 6.86
CA ILE A 818 -0.79 -24.01 6.23
C ILE A 818 -1.74 -23.23 5.30
N LEU A 819 -2.61 -23.92 4.57
CA LEU A 819 -3.63 -23.27 3.74
C LEU A 819 -4.69 -22.54 4.58
N LEU A 820 -5.09 -23.09 5.73
CA LEU A 820 -6.01 -22.42 6.65
C LEU A 820 -5.39 -21.16 7.28
N ASP A 821 -4.13 -21.23 7.72
CA ASP A 821 -3.34 -20.09 8.21
C ASP A 821 -3.04 -19.04 7.11
N ARG A 822 -3.24 -19.39 5.84
CA ARG A 822 -3.14 -18.49 4.69
C ARG A 822 -4.47 -18.19 4.00
N ARG A 823 -5.60 -18.58 4.57
CA ARG A 823 -6.96 -18.35 4.02
C ARG A 823 -7.14 -16.93 3.50
N THR A 824 -6.91 -15.93 4.35
CA THR A 824 -7.11 -14.51 4.01
C THR A 824 -6.14 -14.07 2.92
N ALA A 825 -4.86 -14.45 2.98
CA ALA A 825 -3.88 -14.12 1.95
C ALA A 825 -4.22 -14.77 0.59
N ILE A 826 -4.80 -15.97 0.59
CA ILE A 826 -5.23 -16.64 -0.65
C ILE A 826 -6.38 -15.87 -1.29
N ASP A 827 -7.43 -15.50 -0.56
CA ASP A 827 -8.53 -14.68 -1.11
C ASP A 827 -8.06 -13.25 -1.50
N THR A 828 -7.27 -12.56 -0.66
CA THR A 828 -6.93 -11.13 -0.84
C THR A 828 -5.67 -10.85 -1.67
N LYS A 829 -4.85 -11.87 -1.99
CA LYS A 829 -3.61 -11.68 -2.78
C LYS A 829 -3.43 -12.64 -3.95
N ILE A 830 -3.98 -13.86 -3.88
CA ILE A 830 -3.83 -14.89 -4.92
C ILE A 830 -5.08 -14.94 -5.81
N LEU A 831 -6.27 -14.97 -5.23
CA LEU A 831 -7.54 -15.09 -5.95
C LEU A 831 -8.08 -13.72 -6.40
N LEU A 832 -7.21 -12.92 -7.03
CA LEU A 832 -7.53 -11.57 -7.49
C LEU A 832 -7.92 -11.55 -8.98
N THR A 833 -8.95 -10.78 -9.29
CA THR A 833 -9.37 -10.41 -10.64
C THR A 833 -8.97 -8.97 -10.97
N GLN A 834 -8.72 -8.68 -12.24
CA GLN A 834 -8.45 -7.33 -12.71
C GLN A 834 -9.77 -6.61 -13.05
N THR A 835 -9.97 -5.41 -12.50
CA THR A 835 -11.16 -4.60 -12.74
C THR A 835 -11.06 -3.82 -14.08
N PRO A 836 -12.17 -3.28 -14.62
CA PRO A 836 -12.15 -2.59 -15.92
C PRO A 836 -11.22 -1.38 -15.99
N ASP A 837 -11.02 -0.72 -14.84
CA ASP A 837 -10.12 0.39 -14.54
C ASP A 837 -8.68 -0.04 -14.19
N GLN A 838 -8.34 -1.31 -14.43
CA GLN A 838 -7.01 -1.93 -14.28
C GLN A 838 -6.52 -2.15 -12.84
N LEU A 839 -7.32 -1.80 -11.83
CA LEU A 839 -7.06 -2.18 -10.43
C LEU A 839 -7.26 -3.69 -10.22
N TRP A 840 -6.93 -4.18 -9.02
CA TRP A 840 -7.18 -5.56 -8.62
C TRP A 840 -8.22 -5.61 -7.50
N ALA A 841 -9.14 -6.56 -7.60
CA ALA A 841 -10.15 -6.84 -6.59
C ALA A 841 -10.22 -8.35 -6.32
N GLU A 842 -10.78 -8.75 -5.18
CA GLU A 842 -11.05 -10.17 -4.91
C GLU A 842 -12.01 -10.75 -5.96
N SER A 843 -11.70 -11.93 -6.49
CA SER A 843 -12.57 -12.64 -7.44
C SER A 843 -13.95 -12.90 -6.83
N THR A 844 -15.02 -12.63 -7.58
CA THR A 844 -16.38 -13.00 -7.16
C THR A 844 -16.70 -14.46 -7.48
N VAL A 845 -15.99 -15.05 -8.44
CA VAL A 845 -16.15 -16.45 -8.87
C VAL A 845 -15.26 -17.43 -8.10
N TYR A 846 -14.04 -17.05 -7.70
CA TYR A 846 -13.06 -17.95 -7.08
C TYR A 846 -12.76 -17.54 -5.64
N ARG A 847 -13.01 -18.48 -4.72
CA ARG A 847 -12.82 -18.29 -3.27
C ARG A 847 -12.13 -19.47 -2.61
N PHE A 848 -11.42 -19.19 -1.52
CA PHE A 848 -10.66 -20.16 -0.73
C PHE A 848 -11.52 -21.33 -0.25
N ASP A 849 -12.72 -21.08 0.27
CA ASP A 849 -13.59 -22.16 0.78
C ASP A 849 -13.99 -23.16 -0.31
N ASP A 850 -14.32 -22.68 -1.52
CA ASP A 850 -14.63 -23.54 -2.68
C ASP A 850 -13.39 -24.33 -3.13
N MET A 851 -12.21 -23.71 -3.06
CA MET A 851 -10.93 -24.33 -3.40
C MET A 851 -10.56 -25.43 -2.40
N LEU A 852 -10.67 -25.16 -1.09
CA LEU A 852 -10.36 -26.10 -0.02
C LEU A 852 -11.37 -27.25 0.02
N ALA A 853 -12.66 -26.96 -0.22
CA ALA A 853 -13.69 -27.99 -0.37
C ALA A 853 -13.34 -28.95 -1.51
N ALA A 854 -12.94 -28.44 -2.69
CA ALA A 854 -12.49 -29.25 -3.81
C ALA A 854 -11.20 -30.04 -3.47
N LEU A 855 -10.19 -29.38 -2.91
CA LEU A 855 -8.90 -30.00 -2.58
C LEU A 855 -9.09 -31.22 -1.67
N ARG A 856 -9.92 -31.09 -0.63
CA ARG A 856 -10.33 -32.19 0.25
C ARG A 856 -10.95 -33.37 -0.51
N VAL A 857 -11.79 -33.14 -1.53
CA VAL A 857 -12.27 -34.24 -2.41
C VAL A 857 -11.09 -34.90 -3.13
N MET A 858 -10.27 -34.08 -3.76
CA MET A 858 -9.27 -34.53 -4.72
C MET A 858 -8.08 -35.24 -4.06
N TYR A 859 -7.73 -34.93 -2.80
CA TYR A 859 -6.69 -35.69 -2.07
C TYR A 859 -7.24 -36.83 -1.20
N GLN A 860 -8.43 -36.69 -0.57
CA GLN A 860 -8.95 -37.74 0.33
C GLN A 860 -9.67 -38.87 -0.40
N GLN A 861 -10.36 -38.56 -1.50
CA GLN A 861 -11.20 -39.50 -2.26
C GLN A 861 -10.61 -39.78 -3.64
N GLY A 862 -10.09 -38.73 -4.29
CA GLY A 862 -9.54 -38.79 -5.65
C GLY A 862 -10.61 -39.04 -6.71
N VAL A 863 -10.15 -39.13 -7.96
CA VAL A 863 -10.99 -39.36 -9.15
C VAL A 863 -10.25 -40.33 -10.07
N ALA A 864 -10.97 -41.24 -10.73
CA ALA A 864 -10.37 -42.31 -11.55
C ALA A 864 -9.35 -43.21 -10.81
N GLY A 865 -9.33 -43.20 -9.47
CA GLY A 865 -8.31 -43.89 -8.66
C GLY A 865 -6.99 -43.14 -8.52
N LYS A 866 -6.92 -41.86 -8.91
CA LYS A 866 -5.79 -40.94 -8.73
C LYS A 866 -6.18 -39.82 -7.74
N THR A 867 -5.23 -39.37 -6.93
CA THR A 867 -5.38 -38.24 -6.01
C THR A 867 -4.61 -37.00 -6.49
N PHE A 868 -5.02 -35.82 -6.03
CA PHE A 868 -4.18 -34.63 -6.08
C PHE A 868 -2.97 -34.86 -5.16
N TYR A 869 -1.76 -34.58 -5.65
CA TYR A 869 -0.54 -34.94 -4.95
C TYR A 869 -0.22 -33.95 -3.82
N MET A 870 -0.06 -34.46 -2.60
CA MET A 870 0.09 -33.64 -1.39
C MET A 870 1.45 -33.87 -0.67
N GLY A 871 2.41 -34.52 -1.32
CA GLY A 871 3.67 -34.93 -0.68
C GLY A 871 3.55 -36.21 0.17
N ASP A 872 2.55 -37.04 -0.11
CA ASP A 872 2.22 -38.28 0.61
C ASP A 872 3.23 -39.45 0.41
N GLU A 873 4.36 -39.19 -0.25
CA GLU A 873 5.40 -40.17 -0.62
C GLU A 873 6.66 -40.10 0.26
N GLY A 874 6.56 -40.41 1.56
CA GLY A 874 7.74 -40.53 2.44
C GLY A 874 7.56 -40.00 3.86
N ASP A 875 8.59 -39.35 4.39
CA ASP A 875 8.62 -38.79 5.75
C ASP A 875 8.12 -37.34 5.77
N ILE A 876 7.40 -36.97 6.83
CA ILE A 876 6.50 -35.80 6.86
C ILE A 876 7.29 -34.48 6.85
N GLY A 877 8.48 -34.45 7.46
CA GLY A 877 9.22 -33.22 7.80
C GLY A 877 9.75 -32.38 6.64
N HIS A 878 9.80 -32.92 5.41
CA HIS A 878 10.20 -32.18 4.20
C HIS A 878 9.11 -32.22 3.13
N ASN A 879 8.43 -33.37 3.00
CA ASN A 879 7.57 -33.67 1.86
C ASN A 879 6.36 -32.73 1.69
N TYR A 880 5.91 -32.04 2.74
CA TYR A 880 4.78 -31.10 2.63
C TYR A 880 5.08 -29.93 1.68
N LYS A 881 6.38 -29.59 1.49
CA LYS A 881 6.81 -28.65 0.46
C LYS A 881 6.46 -29.13 -0.95
N TYR A 882 6.57 -30.44 -1.25
CA TYR A 882 6.16 -30.99 -2.55
C TYR A 882 4.66 -30.79 -2.82
N GLY A 883 3.82 -30.94 -1.78
CA GLY A 883 2.37 -30.71 -1.88
C GLY A 883 2.02 -29.24 -2.10
N LEU A 884 2.62 -28.34 -1.32
CA LEU A 884 2.43 -26.89 -1.47
C LEU A 884 2.93 -26.40 -2.85
N VAL A 885 4.06 -26.91 -3.37
CA VAL A 885 4.58 -26.56 -4.70
C VAL A 885 3.68 -27.10 -5.84
N ASN A 886 3.12 -28.31 -5.71
CA ASN A 886 2.14 -28.83 -6.69
C ASN A 886 0.90 -27.91 -6.76
N LEU A 887 0.40 -27.49 -5.60
CA LEU A 887 -0.73 -26.57 -5.50
C LEU A 887 -0.38 -25.16 -6.00
N ALA A 888 0.80 -24.64 -5.69
CA ALA A 888 1.29 -23.36 -6.19
C ALA A 888 1.41 -23.36 -7.73
N ALA A 889 1.93 -24.44 -8.32
CA ALA A 889 2.04 -24.58 -9.76
C ALA A 889 0.65 -24.61 -10.44
N PHE A 890 -0.33 -25.30 -9.83
CA PHE A 890 -1.72 -25.32 -10.28
C PHE A 890 -2.42 -23.96 -10.17
N LEU A 891 -2.24 -23.26 -9.05
CA LEU A 891 -2.79 -21.92 -8.81
C LEU A 891 -2.16 -20.86 -9.72
N ALA A 892 -0.87 -20.98 -10.04
CA ALA A 892 -0.19 -20.05 -10.94
C ALA A 892 -0.77 -20.04 -12.37
N GLN A 893 -1.19 -21.22 -12.87
CA GLN A 893 -1.95 -21.32 -14.12
C GLN A 893 -3.35 -20.72 -13.94
N SER A 894 -4.05 -21.12 -12.87
CA SER A 894 -5.40 -20.65 -12.53
C SER A 894 -5.51 -19.12 -12.56
N MET A 895 -4.58 -18.43 -11.90
CA MET A 895 -4.49 -16.98 -11.88
C MET A 895 -4.45 -16.36 -13.28
N LYS A 896 -3.72 -16.98 -14.23
CA LYS A 896 -3.58 -16.48 -15.61
C LYS A 896 -4.77 -16.89 -16.52
N GLU A 897 -5.33 -18.09 -16.35
CA GLU A 897 -6.39 -18.60 -17.24
C GLU A 897 -7.78 -18.02 -16.96
N THR A 898 -8.12 -17.80 -15.69
CA THR A 898 -9.52 -17.59 -15.26
C THR A 898 -9.65 -16.49 -14.22
N VAL A 899 -8.88 -16.57 -13.13
CA VAL A 899 -9.10 -15.73 -11.95
C VAL A 899 -8.84 -14.25 -12.24
N LYS A 900 -7.79 -13.92 -13.01
CA LYS A 900 -7.50 -12.54 -13.49
C LYS A 900 -8.66 -11.88 -14.23
N TYR A 901 -9.60 -12.65 -14.77
CA TYR A 901 -10.74 -12.16 -15.56
C TYR A 901 -12.10 -12.39 -14.88
N ASP A 902 -12.11 -12.96 -13.67
CA ASP A 902 -13.28 -13.43 -12.91
C ASP A 902 -14.19 -14.41 -13.68
N VAL A 903 -13.67 -15.15 -14.67
CA VAL A 903 -14.50 -16.02 -15.53
C VAL A 903 -14.36 -17.50 -15.19
N CYS A 904 -15.49 -18.23 -15.16
CA CYS A 904 -15.47 -19.69 -15.05
C CYS A 904 -15.51 -20.40 -16.41
N ASP A 905 -16.20 -19.82 -17.39
CA ASP A 905 -16.16 -20.28 -18.79
C ASP A 905 -15.12 -19.49 -19.59
N GLU A 906 -14.46 -20.16 -20.53
CA GLU A 906 -13.51 -19.60 -21.50
C GLU A 906 -14.09 -18.39 -22.27
N ASN A 907 -13.39 -17.25 -22.26
CA ASN A 907 -13.74 -16.09 -23.08
C ASN A 907 -13.34 -16.29 -24.55
N SER A 908 -14.06 -15.63 -25.47
CA SER A 908 -13.69 -15.63 -26.90
C SER A 908 -12.46 -14.76 -27.17
N TRP A 909 -11.25 -15.33 -27.14
CA TRP A 909 -9.99 -14.64 -27.39
C TRP A 909 -9.54 -14.61 -28.87
N ASP A 910 -10.03 -15.51 -29.73
CA ASP A 910 -9.53 -15.66 -31.11
C ASP A 910 -10.11 -14.60 -32.07
N LEU A 911 -9.25 -13.69 -32.55
CA LEU A 911 -9.58 -12.60 -33.46
C LEU A 911 -9.31 -12.98 -34.93
N VAL A 912 -10.36 -13.35 -35.66
CA VAL A 912 -10.28 -13.56 -37.11
C VAL A 912 -10.62 -12.25 -37.82
N GLY A 913 -9.64 -11.66 -38.52
CA GLY A 913 -9.84 -10.45 -39.31
C GLY A 913 -10.20 -9.20 -38.50
N GLY A 914 -9.83 -9.13 -37.21
CA GLY A 914 -10.16 -8.00 -36.33
C GLY A 914 -11.58 -8.04 -35.75
N ARG A 915 -12.22 -9.21 -35.77
CA ARG A 915 -13.53 -9.50 -35.15
C ARG A 915 -13.45 -10.84 -34.41
N TYR A 916 -14.33 -11.06 -33.44
CA TYR A 916 -14.44 -12.33 -32.72
C TYR A 916 -15.57 -13.19 -33.33
N PRO A 917 -15.28 -14.29 -34.04
CA PRO A 917 -16.29 -15.21 -34.56
C PRO A 917 -17.14 -15.81 -33.44
N LEU A 918 -18.46 -15.84 -33.59
CA LEU A 918 -19.34 -16.50 -32.60
C LEU A 918 -19.16 -18.03 -32.61
N SER A 919 -18.69 -18.58 -33.74
CA SER A 919 -18.26 -19.97 -33.86
C SER A 919 -16.95 -20.29 -33.11
N ASN A 920 -16.32 -19.33 -32.42
CA ASN A 920 -15.24 -19.60 -31.46
C ASN A 920 -15.66 -20.56 -30.33
N ALA A 921 -16.97 -20.63 -30.00
CA ALA A 921 -17.50 -21.61 -29.06
C ALA A 921 -17.14 -23.06 -29.43
N CYS A 922 -16.96 -23.33 -30.72
CA CYS A 922 -16.59 -24.63 -31.26
C CYS A 922 -15.10 -24.98 -31.17
N GLY A 923 -14.25 -24.00 -30.84
CA GLY A 923 -12.80 -24.11 -30.91
C GLY A 923 -12.14 -22.78 -31.25
N GLN A 924 -11.10 -22.42 -30.50
CA GLN A 924 -10.31 -21.21 -30.68
C GLN A 924 -8.86 -21.54 -31.04
N LEU A 925 -8.15 -20.62 -31.71
CA LEU A 925 -6.74 -20.76 -32.08
C LEU A 925 -6.45 -22.02 -32.93
N GLY A 926 -7.39 -22.37 -33.82
CA GLY A 926 -7.33 -23.56 -34.68
C GLY A 926 -7.73 -24.88 -34.00
N GLN A 927 -8.14 -24.85 -32.73
CA GLN A 927 -8.64 -26.02 -32.00
C GLN A 927 -10.08 -26.38 -32.43
N SER A 928 -10.57 -27.56 -32.02
CA SER A 928 -11.92 -28.05 -32.35
C SER A 928 -12.44 -28.93 -31.21
N TYR A 929 -13.25 -28.35 -30.33
CA TYR A 929 -13.47 -28.88 -28.97
C TYR A 929 -14.34 -30.15 -28.92
N GLN A 930 -15.29 -30.30 -29.83
CA GLN A 930 -16.07 -31.54 -29.95
C GLN A 930 -15.30 -32.70 -30.62
N ASP A 931 -14.13 -32.42 -31.22
CA ASP A 931 -13.25 -33.44 -31.81
C ASP A 931 -12.16 -33.92 -30.82
N TYR A 932 -12.21 -33.46 -29.55
CA TYR A 932 -11.31 -33.86 -28.47
C TYR A 932 -11.70 -35.24 -27.92
N HIS A 933 -11.59 -36.25 -28.80
CA HIS A 933 -11.86 -37.65 -28.50
C HIS A 933 -10.84 -38.23 -27.51
N CYS A 934 -11.29 -39.17 -26.69
CA CYS A 934 -10.42 -39.93 -25.78
C CYS A 934 -9.51 -40.89 -26.54
N SER A 935 -8.46 -41.38 -25.86
CA SER A 935 -7.71 -42.53 -26.37
C SER A 935 -8.64 -43.74 -26.59
N GLU A 936 -8.34 -44.62 -27.55
CA GLU A 936 -9.27 -45.72 -27.91
C GLU A 936 -9.52 -46.72 -26.74
N ALA A 937 -8.70 -46.70 -25.68
CA ALA A 937 -8.96 -47.45 -24.44
C ALA A 937 -10.00 -46.75 -23.54
N GLU A 938 -9.98 -45.42 -23.54
CA GLU A 938 -10.78 -44.53 -22.69
C GLU A 938 -12.07 -44.03 -23.37
N LYS A 939 -12.16 -44.14 -24.69
CA LYS A 939 -13.29 -43.79 -25.57
C LYS A 939 -14.66 -44.27 -25.10
N HIS A 940 -14.71 -45.34 -24.30
CA HIS A 940 -15.94 -45.79 -23.67
C HIS A 940 -16.50 -44.79 -22.63
N MET A 941 -15.69 -43.86 -22.11
CA MET A 941 -16.06 -42.83 -21.13
C MET A 941 -16.52 -41.51 -21.78
N GLU A 942 -16.20 -41.29 -23.04
CA GLU A 942 -16.45 -40.05 -23.81
C GLU A 942 -17.94 -39.65 -23.85
N CYS A 943 -18.22 -38.35 -23.98
CA CYS A 943 -19.56 -37.84 -24.27
C CYS A 943 -19.89 -37.94 -25.77
N GLU A 944 -21.12 -38.35 -26.11
CA GLU A 944 -21.64 -38.17 -27.47
C GLU A 944 -21.92 -36.69 -27.74
N VAL A 945 -21.52 -36.19 -28.92
CA VAL A 945 -21.80 -34.83 -29.39
C VAL A 945 -23.30 -34.70 -29.68
N ASP A 946 -24.00 -33.94 -28.85
CA ASP A 946 -25.44 -33.68 -29.03
C ASP A 946 -25.66 -32.42 -29.87
N PRO A 947 -26.20 -32.53 -31.11
CA PRO A 947 -26.48 -31.38 -31.96
C PRO A 947 -27.70 -30.57 -31.52
N GLN A 948 -28.45 -31.01 -30.50
CA GLN A 948 -29.60 -30.28 -29.94
C GLN A 948 -29.29 -29.61 -28.60
N MET A 949 -28.08 -29.82 -28.04
CA MET A 949 -27.64 -29.11 -26.85
C MET A 949 -27.51 -27.60 -27.15
N ALA A 950 -28.13 -26.78 -26.31
CA ALA A 950 -28.10 -25.32 -26.40
C ALA A 950 -27.77 -24.74 -25.03
N ILE A 951 -26.63 -24.06 -24.94
CA ILE A 951 -26.03 -23.53 -23.71
C ILE A 951 -25.38 -22.20 -24.06
N THR A 952 -25.47 -21.23 -23.15
CA THR A 952 -24.71 -19.97 -23.17
C THR A 952 -23.73 -19.98 -22.00
N ALA A 953 -22.53 -19.45 -22.19
CA ALA A 953 -21.50 -19.36 -21.17
C ALA A 953 -21.85 -18.37 -20.05
N THR A 954 -21.30 -18.61 -18.86
CA THR A 954 -21.33 -17.66 -17.74
C THR A 954 -20.00 -16.89 -17.70
N THR A 955 -20.05 -15.58 -17.95
CA THR A 955 -18.88 -14.69 -17.87
C THR A 955 -19.17 -13.51 -16.95
N HIS A 956 -18.12 -13.02 -16.28
CA HIS A 956 -18.14 -11.82 -15.45
C HIS A 956 -17.19 -10.75 -16.03
N ALA A 957 -16.81 -10.88 -17.32
CA ALA A 957 -15.93 -9.98 -18.05
C ALA A 957 -16.54 -8.57 -18.20
N LYS A 958 -15.98 -7.57 -17.51
CA LYS A 958 -16.54 -6.21 -17.39
C LYS A 958 -15.76 -5.10 -18.11
N TRP A 959 -14.76 -5.46 -18.93
CA TRP A 959 -13.92 -4.49 -19.66
C TRP A 959 -14.59 -3.95 -20.94
N TRP A 960 -14.07 -2.86 -21.49
CA TRP A 960 -14.64 -2.23 -22.69
C TRP A 960 -14.57 -3.17 -23.90
N GLY A 961 -15.71 -3.43 -24.52
CA GLY A 961 -15.82 -4.31 -25.69
C GLY A 961 -15.59 -5.79 -25.40
N ALA A 962 -15.69 -6.23 -24.14
CA ALA A 962 -15.48 -7.63 -23.78
C ALA A 962 -16.33 -8.57 -24.65
N PRO A 963 -15.77 -9.72 -25.11
CA PRO A 963 -16.49 -10.63 -26.01
C PRO A 963 -17.79 -11.12 -25.41
N ALA A 964 -18.83 -11.28 -26.24
CA ALA A 964 -20.05 -11.94 -25.82
C ALA A 964 -19.76 -13.37 -25.30
N PRO A 965 -20.58 -13.89 -24.36
CA PRO A 965 -20.45 -15.26 -23.89
C PRO A 965 -20.49 -16.27 -25.05
N LEU A 966 -19.62 -17.28 -25.01
CA LEU A 966 -19.66 -18.40 -25.94
C LEU A 966 -21.05 -19.08 -25.86
N PHE A 967 -21.63 -19.44 -27.00
CA PHE A 967 -22.90 -20.17 -27.01
C PHE A 967 -22.92 -21.27 -28.06
N CYS A 968 -23.73 -22.29 -27.80
CA CYS A 968 -24.01 -23.38 -28.72
C CYS A 968 -25.54 -23.54 -28.91
N GLY A 969 -25.93 -24.20 -29.99
CA GLY A 969 -27.33 -24.50 -30.25
C GLY A 969 -27.54 -25.18 -31.61
N PRO A 970 -28.72 -25.77 -31.83
CA PRO A 970 -29.03 -26.53 -33.04
C PRO A 970 -29.06 -25.64 -34.29
N LYS A 971 -28.68 -26.19 -35.44
CA LYS A 971 -28.65 -25.49 -36.73
C LYS A 971 -30.03 -25.10 -37.27
N SER A 972 -31.10 -25.62 -36.65
CA SER A 972 -32.48 -25.15 -36.86
C SER A 972 -32.76 -23.78 -36.23
N SER A 973 -32.07 -23.43 -35.14
CA SER A 973 -32.13 -22.13 -34.47
C SER A 973 -31.03 -21.18 -34.94
N TYR A 974 -29.84 -21.72 -35.22
CA TYR A 974 -28.67 -20.96 -35.67
C TYR A 974 -28.10 -21.56 -36.97
N PRO A 975 -28.72 -21.31 -38.15
CA PRO A 975 -28.28 -21.87 -39.43
C PRO A 975 -26.85 -21.48 -39.82
N HIS A 976 -26.46 -20.28 -39.40
CA HIS A 976 -25.10 -19.76 -39.37
C HIS A 976 -24.98 -18.74 -38.22
N THR A 977 -23.75 -18.38 -37.86
CA THR A 977 -23.44 -17.28 -36.94
C THR A 977 -22.42 -16.33 -37.59
N GLY A 978 -22.48 -15.06 -37.21
CA GLY A 978 -21.49 -14.05 -37.59
C GLY A 978 -20.44 -13.83 -36.49
N PHE A 979 -20.26 -12.57 -36.07
CA PHE A 979 -19.20 -12.15 -35.16
C PHE A 979 -19.68 -11.15 -34.09
N TRP A 980 -18.92 -11.02 -33.01
CA TRP A 980 -19.03 -9.94 -32.05
C TRP A 980 -18.22 -8.72 -32.52
N ASN A 981 -18.89 -7.58 -32.67
CA ASN A 981 -18.27 -6.32 -33.03
C ASN A 981 -17.95 -5.50 -31.78
N TYR A 982 -16.78 -5.73 -31.17
CA TYR A 982 -16.37 -5.05 -29.91
C TYR A 982 -16.25 -3.51 -30.02
N GLU A 983 -16.16 -2.96 -31.24
CA GLU A 983 -16.06 -1.52 -31.49
C GLU A 983 -17.41 -0.80 -31.42
N SER A 984 -18.53 -1.52 -31.49
CA SER A 984 -19.86 -0.91 -31.48
C SER A 984 -20.25 -0.38 -30.10
N ILE A 985 -20.69 0.86 -30.04
CA ILE A 985 -21.38 1.40 -28.87
C ILE A 985 -22.75 0.70 -28.76
N CYS A 986 -23.00 0.03 -27.63
CA CYS A 986 -24.27 -0.62 -27.33
C CYS A 986 -25.20 0.20 -26.43
N ASP A 987 -24.69 1.15 -25.64
CA ASP A 987 -25.52 2.09 -24.89
C ASP A 987 -25.52 3.43 -25.63
N ASP A 988 -26.60 3.70 -26.36
CA ASP A 988 -26.83 4.94 -27.09
C ASP A 988 -28.30 5.34 -26.96
N PRO A 989 -28.65 6.15 -25.93
CA PRO A 989 -30.01 6.63 -25.74
C PRO A 989 -30.46 7.65 -26.80
N TRP A 990 -29.57 8.07 -27.71
CA TRP A 990 -29.85 9.00 -28.81
C TRP A 990 -30.00 8.32 -30.16
N ALA A 991 -29.65 7.02 -30.27
CA ALA A 991 -29.98 6.20 -31.42
C ALA A 991 -31.51 6.13 -31.63
N THR A 992 -31.93 5.72 -32.84
CA THR A 992 -33.36 5.55 -33.17
C THR A 992 -33.59 4.19 -33.84
N PRO A 993 -34.13 3.18 -33.13
CA PRO A 993 -34.43 3.17 -31.68
C PRO A 993 -33.17 3.33 -30.83
N ALA A 994 -33.35 3.75 -29.57
CA ALA A 994 -32.27 3.77 -28.58
C ALA A 994 -31.64 2.37 -28.45
N LYS A 995 -30.33 2.31 -28.25
CA LYS A 995 -29.59 1.07 -27.99
C LYS A 995 -29.27 0.96 -26.49
N THR A 996 -29.27 -0.26 -25.99
CA THR A 996 -28.87 -0.63 -24.61
C THR A 996 -27.95 -1.86 -24.61
N CYS A 997 -27.01 -1.92 -23.66
CA CYS A 997 -26.03 -3.01 -23.53
C CYS A 997 -26.62 -4.23 -22.79
N ASP A 998 -27.50 -4.98 -23.47
CA ASP A 998 -28.37 -6.00 -22.86
C ASP A 998 -27.84 -7.46 -22.94
N VAL A 999 -26.57 -7.70 -23.30
CA VAL A 999 -26.05 -9.06 -23.61
C VAL A 999 -25.52 -9.79 -22.37
N TYR A 1000 -24.93 -9.08 -21.40
CA TYR A 1000 -24.46 -9.62 -20.12
C TYR A 1000 -24.30 -8.51 -19.07
N ASP A 1001 -24.28 -8.87 -17.77
CA ASP A 1001 -24.12 -7.90 -16.67
C ASP A 1001 -22.81 -7.11 -16.76
N GLY A 1002 -22.91 -5.79 -16.69
CA GLY A 1002 -21.77 -4.89 -16.80
C GLY A 1002 -21.16 -4.78 -18.20
N GLN A 1003 -21.87 -5.19 -19.26
CA GLN A 1003 -21.47 -4.93 -20.64
C GLN A 1003 -21.28 -3.43 -20.88
N ARG A 1004 -20.10 -3.03 -21.39
CA ARG A 1004 -19.76 -1.62 -21.70
C ARG A 1004 -19.80 -1.26 -23.19
N ALA A 1005 -19.54 -2.23 -24.06
CA ALA A 1005 -19.58 -2.06 -25.52
C ALA A 1005 -19.79 -3.43 -26.21
N GLY A 1006 -20.01 -3.39 -27.52
CA GLY A 1006 -20.09 -4.54 -28.41
C GLY A 1006 -21.50 -4.89 -28.86
N GLU A 1007 -21.65 -5.39 -30.08
CA GLU A 1007 -22.93 -5.94 -30.58
C GLU A 1007 -22.73 -7.17 -31.47
N PHE A 1008 -23.76 -8.01 -31.59
CA PHE A 1008 -23.76 -9.16 -32.49
C PHE A 1008 -24.05 -8.74 -33.94
N ASP A 1009 -23.09 -8.92 -34.85
CA ASP A 1009 -23.37 -8.92 -36.29
C ASP A 1009 -23.58 -10.36 -36.77
N ASN A 1010 -24.83 -10.71 -37.10
CA ASN A 1010 -25.22 -11.98 -37.73
C ASN A 1010 -25.71 -11.80 -39.18
N SER A 1011 -25.40 -10.67 -39.83
CA SER A 1011 -25.86 -10.33 -41.18
C SER A 1011 -25.30 -11.25 -42.28
N ALA A 1012 -24.17 -11.91 -42.01
CA ALA A 1012 -23.56 -12.92 -42.87
C ALA A 1012 -22.86 -14.01 -42.03
N PRO A 1013 -22.63 -15.23 -42.57
CA PRO A 1013 -21.77 -16.22 -41.94
C PRO A 1013 -20.35 -15.69 -41.76
N PHE A 1014 -19.79 -15.82 -40.56
CA PHE A 1014 -18.40 -15.51 -40.26
C PHE A 1014 -17.69 -16.75 -39.71
N ALA A 1015 -16.46 -16.98 -40.14
CA ALA A 1015 -15.74 -18.22 -39.85
C ALA A 1015 -14.76 -18.05 -38.69
N ASN A 1016 -14.66 -19.06 -37.81
CA ASN A 1016 -13.54 -19.15 -36.86
C ASN A 1016 -12.25 -19.58 -37.56
N SER A 1017 -11.14 -19.60 -36.82
CA SER A 1017 -9.83 -20.05 -37.33
C SER A 1017 -9.85 -21.49 -37.85
N GLY A 1018 -10.74 -22.35 -37.31
CA GLY A 1018 -11.04 -23.70 -37.82
C GLY A 1018 -11.93 -23.75 -39.06
N GLY A 1019 -12.45 -22.62 -39.55
CA GLY A 1019 -13.28 -22.51 -40.75
C GLY A 1019 -14.77 -22.80 -40.57
N ARG A 1020 -15.29 -22.93 -39.34
CA ARG A 1020 -16.72 -23.16 -39.06
C ARG A 1020 -17.50 -21.87 -38.87
N THR A 1021 -18.77 -21.91 -39.29
CA THR A 1021 -19.69 -20.76 -39.37
C THR A 1021 -20.98 -20.99 -38.57
N GLU A 1022 -20.98 -21.97 -37.67
CA GLU A 1022 -22.15 -22.48 -36.96
C GLU A 1022 -21.74 -23.07 -35.62
N VAL A 1023 -22.69 -23.15 -34.67
CA VAL A 1023 -22.43 -23.50 -33.26
C VAL A 1023 -23.12 -24.81 -32.81
N GLU A 1024 -23.47 -25.66 -33.77
CA GLU A 1024 -24.12 -26.95 -33.55
C GLU A 1024 -23.14 -27.98 -32.97
N GLY A 1025 -23.50 -28.59 -31.83
CA GLY A 1025 -22.66 -29.55 -31.12
C GLY A 1025 -21.42 -28.95 -30.42
N CYS A 1026 -21.33 -27.62 -30.32
CA CYS A 1026 -20.12 -26.90 -29.89
C CYS A 1026 -20.00 -26.62 -28.38
N CYS A 1027 -20.79 -27.24 -27.51
CA CYS A 1027 -20.95 -26.84 -26.10
C CYS A 1027 -19.77 -27.14 -25.15
N TRP A 1028 -18.59 -27.42 -25.70
CA TRP A 1028 -17.47 -28.12 -25.04
C TRP A 1028 -16.22 -27.24 -24.83
N TRP A 1029 -16.37 -25.91 -24.84
CA TRP A 1029 -15.31 -24.97 -24.47
C TRP A 1029 -14.79 -25.18 -23.05
N GLY A 1030 -13.67 -24.54 -22.71
CA GLY A 1030 -13.02 -24.63 -21.43
C GLY A 1030 -13.90 -24.13 -20.28
N ARG A 1031 -14.02 -24.93 -19.21
CA ARG A 1031 -14.77 -24.58 -18.00
C ARG A 1031 -14.00 -24.86 -16.72
N GLY A 1032 -14.28 -24.09 -15.68
CA GLY A 1032 -13.58 -24.20 -14.40
C GLY A 1032 -12.14 -23.66 -14.47
N VAL A 1033 -11.45 -23.75 -13.35
CA VAL A 1033 -10.32 -22.86 -13.00
C VAL A 1033 -9.09 -22.93 -13.92
N ILE A 1034 -8.87 -24.03 -14.63
CA ILE A 1034 -7.87 -24.13 -15.72
C ILE A 1034 -8.48 -24.62 -17.03
N GLN A 1035 -9.69 -24.15 -17.34
CA GLN A 1035 -10.38 -24.31 -18.63
C GLN A 1035 -10.42 -25.77 -19.13
N THR A 1036 -11.17 -26.62 -18.42
CA THR A 1036 -11.38 -28.03 -18.81
C THR A 1036 -12.23 -28.10 -20.08
N THR A 1037 -11.63 -28.55 -21.19
CA THR A 1037 -12.24 -28.52 -22.54
C THR A 1037 -12.53 -29.92 -23.09
N GLY A 1038 -13.60 -30.07 -23.89
CA GLY A 1038 -13.76 -31.16 -24.85
C GLY A 1038 -14.45 -32.44 -24.36
N VAL A 1039 -15.05 -33.18 -25.31
CA VAL A 1039 -15.93 -34.35 -25.06
C VAL A 1039 -15.30 -35.47 -24.23
N CYS A 1040 -13.99 -35.69 -24.32
CA CYS A 1040 -13.31 -36.67 -23.48
C CYS A 1040 -13.29 -36.27 -22.00
N ASN A 1041 -12.99 -35.01 -21.68
CA ASN A 1041 -12.82 -34.57 -20.30
C ASN A 1041 -14.16 -34.49 -19.57
N PHE A 1042 -15.18 -33.90 -20.19
CA PHE A 1042 -16.55 -33.94 -19.65
C PHE A 1042 -17.11 -35.37 -19.58
N GLY A 1043 -16.73 -36.24 -20.53
CA GLY A 1043 -17.04 -37.67 -20.52
C GLY A 1043 -16.47 -38.37 -19.29
N LYS A 1044 -15.17 -38.20 -19.03
CA LYS A 1044 -14.49 -38.70 -17.83
C LYS A 1044 -15.12 -38.15 -16.55
N LEU A 1045 -15.43 -36.85 -16.45
CA LEU A 1045 -16.11 -36.27 -15.29
C LEU A 1045 -17.49 -36.92 -15.05
N ASN A 1046 -18.30 -37.10 -16.09
CA ASN A 1046 -19.58 -37.81 -15.97
C ASN A 1046 -19.39 -39.28 -15.57
N TYR A 1047 -18.41 -39.94 -16.19
CA TYR A 1047 -18.11 -41.34 -15.96
C TYR A 1047 -17.53 -41.62 -14.56
N PHE A 1048 -16.81 -40.70 -13.91
CA PHE A 1048 -16.25 -40.93 -12.57
C PHE A 1048 -17.00 -40.25 -11.43
N LEU A 1049 -17.70 -39.14 -11.68
CA LEU A 1049 -18.31 -38.33 -10.62
C LEU A 1049 -19.82 -38.07 -10.83
N GLY A 1050 -20.25 -37.94 -12.07
CA GLY A 1050 -21.60 -37.51 -12.44
C GLY A 1050 -22.67 -38.62 -12.46
N LYS A 1051 -23.80 -38.28 -13.08
CA LYS A 1051 -24.95 -39.16 -13.29
C LYS A 1051 -24.58 -40.48 -13.98
N ARG A 1052 -23.65 -40.48 -14.93
CA ARG A 1052 -23.22 -41.72 -15.61
C ARG A 1052 -22.55 -42.71 -14.65
N ALA A 1053 -21.72 -42.24 -13.72
CA ALA A 1053 -21.15 -43.10 -12.67
C ALA A 1053 -22.25 -43.80 -11.86
N LYS A 1054 -23.27 -43.05 -11.44
CA LYS A 1054 -24.44 -43.54 -10.68
C LYS A 1054 -25.28 -44.55 -11.47
N ASP A 1055 -25.60 -44.24 -12.73
CA ASP A 1055 -26.42 -45.08 -13.60
C ASP A 1055 -25.72 -46.41 -13.93
N ASP A 1056 -24.38 -46.41 -14.05
CA ASP A 1056 -23.54 -47.60 -14.16
C ASP A 1056 -23.37 -48.38 -12.83
N GLY A 1057 -24.04 -47.95 -11.74
CA GLY A 1057 -23.99 -48.61 -10.43
C GLY A 1057 -22.68 -48.42 -9.67
N ARG A 1058 -21.96 -47.32 -9.92
CA ARG A 1058 -20.69 -46.97 -9.28
C ARG A 1058 -20.88 -45.79 -8.31
N ASP A 1059 -19.95 -45.64 -7.38
CA ASP A 1059 -19.96 -44.51 -6.45
C ASP A 1059 -19.83 -43.20 -7.23
N ALA A 1060 -20.73 -42.25 -6.99
CA ALA A 1060 -20.88 -41.02 -7.76
C ALA A 1060 -21.13 -39.85 -6.81
N ARG A 1061 -20.23 -38.86 -6.82
CA ARG A 1061 -20.29 -37.70 -5.92
C ARG A 1061 -21.35 -36.68 -6.32
N TYR A 1062 -21.62 -36.55 -7.61
CA TYR A 1062 -22.61 -35.63 -8.18
C TYR A 1062 -23.70 -36.41 -8.94
N PRO A 1063 -24.48 -37.27 -8.26
CA PRO A 1063 -25.40 -38.23 -8.87
C PRO A 1063 -26.66 -37.59 -9.49
N GLY A 1064 -26.74 -36.26 -9.53
CA GLY A 1064 -27.75 -35.50 -10.27
C GLY A 1064 -27.23 -34.89 -11.58
N ILE A 1065 -25.92 -34.62 -11.71
CA ILE A 1065 -25.35 -33.84 -12.81
C ILE A 1065 -24.87 -34.75 -13.93
N ASP A 1066 -25.44 -34.56 -15.13
CA ASP A 1066 -24.98 -35.21 -16.35
C ASP A 1066 -24.01 -34.28 -17.09
N PHE A 1067 -22.70 -34.37 -16.82
CA PHE A 1067 -21.71 -33.50 -17.47
C PHE A 1067 -21.64 -33.68 -19.01
N CYS A 1068 -22.33 -34.68 -19.59
CA CYS A 1068 -22.50 -34.81 -21.04
C CYS A 1068 -23.77 -34.15 -21.60
N LYS A 1069 -24.61 -33.57 -20.76
CA LYS A 1069 -25.83 -32.81 -21.13
C LYS A 1069 -25.90 -31.42 -20.53
N THR A 1070 -25.32 -31.25 -19.33
CA THR A 1070 -25.15 -29.97 -18.62
C THR A 1070 -23.69 -29.76 -18.21
N PRO A 1071 -22.73 -29.62 -19.16
CA PRO A 1071 -21.34 -29.30 -18.84
C PRO A 1071 -21.17 -27.93 -18.17
N ASP A 1072 -22.12 -27.01 -18.40
CA ASP A 1072 -22.28 -25.72 -17.71
C ASP A 1072 -22.41 -25.83 -16.19
N ALA A 1073 -22.85 -26.97 -15.66
CA ALA A 1073 -22.96 -27.21 -14.23
C ALA A 1073 -21.61 -27.13 -13.47
N VAL A 1074 -20.47 -27.16 -14.18
CA VAL A 1074 -19.14 -26.85 -13.61
C VAL A 1074 -19.04 -25.40 -13.11
N CYS A 1075 -19.81 -24.48 -13.72
CA CYS A 1075 -19.75 -23.04 -13.47
C CYS A 1075 -21.06 -22.43 -12.96
N ALA A 1076 -22.21 -22.95 -13.42
CA ALA A 1076 -23.53 -22.45 -13.06
C ALA A 1076 -24.13 -23.07 -11.77
N SER A 1077 -23.47 -24.06 -11.16
CA SER A 1077 -24.00 -24.74 -9.96
C SER A 1077 -23.79 -23.90 -8.69
N SER A 1078 -24.90 -23.44 -8.12
CA SER A 1078 -24.93 -22.82 -6.79
C SER A 1078 -24.88 -23.83 -5.63
N GLU A 1079 -25.27 -25.09 -5.87
CA GLU A 1079 -25.26 -26.19 -4.88
C GLU A 1079 -23.85 -26.80 -4.71
N HIS A 1080 -23.04 -26.80 -5.77
CA HIS A 1080 -21.75 -27.47 -5.83
C HIS A 1080 -20.66 -26.54 -6.39
N LYS A 1081 -20.42 -25.43 -5.67
CA LYS A 1081 -19.48 -24.38 -6.06
C LYS A 1081 -18.04 -24.87 -6.22
N GLU A 1082 -17.69 -26.01 -5.61
CA GLU A 1082 -16.37 -26.63 -5.69
C GLU A 1082 -16.09 -27.29 -7.06
N LEU A 1083 -17.12 -27.49 -7.92
CA LEU A 1083 -16.97 -28.16 -9.21
C LEU A 1083 -15.97 -27.48 -10.16
N LYS A 1084 -15.94 -26.13 -10.18
CA LYS A 1084 -14.98 -25.34 -10.97
C LYS A 1084 -13.52 -25.66 -10.63
N TRP A 1085 -13.25 -26.02 -9.38
CA TRP A 1085 -11.94 -26.43 -8.88
C TRP A 1085 -11.69 -27.93 -9.14
N ILE A 1086 -12.68 -28.79 -8.86
CA ILE A 1086 -12.59 -30.24 -9.11
C ILE A 1086 -12.31 -30.56 -10.59
N ALA A 1087 -12.97 -29.88 -11.52
CA ALA A 1087 -12.74 -30.07 -12.95
C ALA A 1087 -11.27 -29.76 -13.34
N GLY A 1088 -10.75 -28.62 -12.87
CA GLY A 1088 -9.36 -28.23 -13.08
C GLY A 1088 -8.37 -29.18 -12.42
N MET A 1089 -8.57 -29.53 -11.14
CA MET A 1089 -7.71 -30.48 -10.42
C MET A 1089 -7.73 -31.87 -11.07
N PHE A 1090 -8.87 -32.31 -11.63
CA PHE A 1090 -8.94 -33.56 -12.38
C PHE A 1090 -8.14 -33.47 -13.70
N TYR A 1091 -8.27 -32.39 -14.46
CA TYR A 1091 -7.45 -32.16 -15.66
C TYR A 1091 -5.94 -32.10 -15.33
N TRP A 1092 -5.57 -31.49 -14.20
CA TRP A 1092 -4.19 -31.44 -13.69
C TRP A 1092 -3.64 -32.84 -13.35
N ILE A 1093 -4.43 -33.66 -12.64
CA ILE A 1093 -4.07 -35.03 -12.29
C ILE A 1093 -3.88 -35.90 -13.53
N GLU A 1094 -4.75 -35.75 -14.54
CA GLU A 1094 -4.71 -36.52 -15.79
C GLU A 1094 -3.57 -36.09 -16.71
N SER A 1095 -3.39 -34.78 -16.89
CA SER A 1095 -2.53 -34.22 -17.95
C SER A 1095 -1.13 -33.80 -17.47
N LEU A 1096 -0.99 -33.41 -16.20
CA LEU A 1096 0.28 -32.92 -15.61
C LEU A 1096 0.87 -33.93 -14.63
N GLN A 1097 0.14 -34.32 -13.57
CA GLN A 1097 0.70 -35.24 -12.55
C GLN A 1097 1.03 -36.66 -13.08
N SER A 1098 0.46 -37.07 -14.23
CA SER A 1098 0.85 -38.29 -14.95
C SER A 1098 1.61 -38.03 -16.26
N TYR A 1099 2.21 -36.85 -16.42
CA TYR A 1099 3.07 -36.55 -17.57
C TYR A 1099 4.47 -37.17 -17.39
N SER A 1100 4.81 -38.10 -18.29
CA SER A 1100 6.11 -38.76 -18.37
C SER A 1100 6.48 -38.97 -19.85
N VAL A 1101 7.17 -37.99 -20.45
CA VAL A 1101 7.46 -37.96 -21.90
C VAL A 1101 8.87 -37.45 -22.16
N GLY A 1102 9.58 -38.06 -23.12
CA GLY A 1102 10.89 -37.59 -23.57
C GLY A 1102 12.04 -37.71 -22.56
N GLY A 1103 11.79 -38.28 -21.37
CA GLY A 1103 12.72 -38.29 -20.24
C GLY A 1103 12.46 -37.19 -19.20
N TRP A 1104 11.39 -36.42 -19.36
CA TRP A 1104 10.88 -35.47 -18.37
C TRP A 1104 9.63 -36.05 -17.71
N ASP A 1105 9.61 -36.10 -16.37
CA ASP A 1105 8.49 -36.60 -15.57
C ASP A 1105 8.13 -35.55 -14.51
N TYR A 1106 6.83 -35.27 -14.36
CA TYR A 1106 6.35 -34.17 -13.52
C TYR A 1106 6.76 -34.30 -12.05
N LYS A 1107 6.72 -35.51 -11.46
CA LYS A 1107 7.04 -35.69 -10.04
C LYS A 1107 8.52 -35.59 -9.78
N ASP A 1108 9.31 -36.28 -10.60
CA ASP A 1108 10.78 -36.21 -10.61
C ASP A 1108 11.28 -34.76 -10.67
N GLU A 1109 10.67 -33.95 -11.54
CA GLU A 1109 11.10 -32.57 -11.79
C GLU A 1109 10.58 -31.59 -10.71
N LEU A 1110 9.40 -31.85 -10.13
CA LEU A 1110 8.91 -31.16 -8.93
C LEU A 1110 9.80 -31.44 -7.72
N HIS A 1111 10.18 -32.70 -7.48
CA HIS A 1111 11.12 -33.08 -6.42
C HIS A 1111 12.47 -32.39 -6.61
N LYS A 1112 13.04 -32.44 -7.83
CA LYS A 1112 14.28 -31.72 -8.17
C LYS A 1112 14.16 -30.22 -7.94
N PHE A 1113 13.04 -29.59 -8.28
CA PHE A 1113 12.84 -28.16 -8.04
C PHE A 1113 12.86 -27.83 -6.54
N VAL A 1114 12.13 -28.59 -5.73
CA VAL A 1114 12.08 -28.39 -4.26
C VAL A 1114 13.43 -28.69 -3.59
N ASP A 1115 14.05 -29.81 -3.92
CA ASP A 1115 15.30 -30.27 -3.30
C ASP A 1115 16.52 -29.40 -3.68
N ASN A 1116 16.47 -28.69 -4.82
CA ASN A 1116 17.46 -27.69 -5.20
C ASN A 1116 17.09 -26.26 -4.72
N GLY A 1117 16.15 -26.13 -3.78
CA GLY A 1117 15.85 -24.85 -3.12
C GLY A 1117 14.88 -23.93 -3.86
N MET A 1118 14.04 -24.47 -4.74
CA MET A 1118 12.94 -23.76 -5.41
C MET A 1118 13.36 -22.53 -6.24
N ALA A 1119 14.60 -22.53 -6.73
CA ALA A 1119 15.18 -21.40 -7.46
C ALA A 1119 14.99 -21.51 -8.99
N GLY A 1120 14.46 -20.43 -9.59
CA GLY A 1120 14.40 -20.23 -11.03
C GLY A 1120 13.17 -20.83 -11.74
N ASN A 1121 12.87 -20.33 -12.93
CA ASN A 1121 11.56 -20.55 -13.57
C ASN A 1121 11.44 -21.86 -14.37
N SER A 1122 12.51 -22.64 -14.56
CA SER A 1122 12.55 -23.77 -15.51
C SER A 1122 11.48 -24.84 -15.26
N PHE A 1123 11.12 -25.10 -14.00
CA PHE A 1123 10.03 -26.00 -13.64
C PHE A 1123 8.67 -25.42 -14.07
N ILE A 1124 8.32 -24.19 -13.67
CA ILE A 1124 7.04 -23.58 -13.99
C ILE A 1124 6.89 -23.26 -15.49
N ASP A 1125 7.97 -22.94 -16.19
CA ASP A 1125 7.99 -22.77 -17.65
C ASP A 1125 7.64 -24.10 -18.36
N ALA A 1126 8.25 -25.21 -17.94
CA ALA A 1126 7.95 -26.53 -18.49
C ALA A 1126 6.49 -26.95 -18.21
N VAL A 1127 6.02 -26.77 -16.98
CA VAL A 1127 4.62 -27.00 -16.58
C VAL A 1127 3.66 -26.16 -17.43
N SER A 1128 3.93 -24.86 -17.58
CA SER A 1128 3.10 -23.94 -18.39
C SER A 1128 3.08 -24.35 -19.87
N GLY A 1129 4.17 -24.91 -20.40
CA GLY A 1129 4.26 -25.47 -21.74
C GLY A 1129 3.44 -26.75 -21.95
N ILE A 1130 3.35 -27.61 -20.92
CA ILE A 1130 2.51 -28.82 -20.96
C ILE A 1130 1.03 -28.46 -20.84
N VAL A 1131 0.67 -27.54 -19.94
CA VAL A 1131 -0.71 -27.03 -19.77
C VAL A 1131 -1.21 -26.39 -21.07
N ASN A 1132 -0.38 -25.55 -21.70
CA ASN A 1132 -0.66 -24.95 -23.03
C ASN A 1132 -0.36 -25.88 -24.21
N ARG A 1133 -0.34 -27.21 -23.97
CA ARG A 1133 -0.33 -28.26 -25.01
C ARG A 1133 0.76 -28.09 -26.08
N ALA A 1134 1.95 -27.63 -25.67
CA ALA A 1134 3.13 -27.36 -26.50
C ALA A 1134 2.95 -26.28 -27.60
N GLY A 1135 2.00 -25.37 -27.43
CA GLY A 1135 1.94 -24.11 -28.19
C GLY A 1135 3.00 -23.09 -27.75
N ALA A 1136 2.98 -21.89 -28.34
CA ALA A 1136 3.67 -20.74 -27.75
C ALA A 1136 2.95 -20.37 -26.44
N VAL A 1137 3.68 -20.35 -25.32
CA VAL A 1137 3.10 -20.20 -23.98
C VAL A 1137 2.70 -18.74 -23.75
N ASP A 1138 1.40 -18.44 -23.82
CA ASP A 1138 0.92 -17.09 -23.48
C ASP A 1138 1.10 -16.80 -21.98
N GLY A 1139 1.61 -15.60 -21.68
CA GLY A 1139 1.87 -15.15 -20.32
C GLY A 1139 2.83 -16.04 -19.52
N SER A 1140 3.85 -16.66 -20.13
CA SER A 1140 4.85 -17.45 -19.39
C SER A 1140 5.48 -16.67 -18.22
N TYR A 1141 5.85 -15.41 -18.46
CA TYR A 1141 6.33 -14.48 -17.44
C TYR A 1141 5.28 -14.24 -16.33
N GLU A 1142 4.01 -14.01 -16.69
CA GLU A 1142 2.93 -13.85 -15.70
C GLU A 1142 2.73 -15.12 -14.86
N ARG A 1143 2.78 -16.31 -15.47
CA ARG A 1143 2.67 -17.61 -14.77
C ARG A 1143 3.83 -17.85 -13.82
N ALA A 1144 5.05 -17.51 -14.22
CA ALA A 1144 6.22 -17.60 -13.34
C ALA A 1144 6.16 -16.58 -12.18
N ALA A 1145 5.73 -15.35 -12.44
CA ALA A 1145 5.52 -14.34 -11.41
C ALA A 1145 4.42 -14.76 -10.41
N ASN A 1146 3.28 -15.27 -10.91
CA ASN A 1146 2.20 -15.81 -10.09
C ASN A 1146 2.68 -16.97 -9.22
N PHE A 1147 3.44 -17.91 -9.80
CA PHE A 1147 4.02 -19.04 -9.06
C PHE A 1147 4.91 -18.57 -7.92
N ASN A 1148 5.87 -17.68 -8.19
CA ASN A 1148 6.77 -17.15 -7.18
C ASN A 1148 6.00 -16.37 -6.08
N LYS A 1149 4.93 -15.64 -6.44
CA LYS A 1149 4.03 -14.99 -5.48
C LYS A 1149 3.34 -16.02 -4.57
N ILE A 1150 2.81 -17.11 -5.13
CA ILE A 1150 2.13 -18.14 -4.34
C ILE A 1150 3.12 -18.90 -3.44
N LEU A 1151 4.35 -19.17 -3.89
CA LEU A 1151 5.40 -19.77 -3.05
C LEU A 1151 5.68 -18.90 -1.82
N ALA A 1152 5.84 -17.58 -2.01
CA ALA A 1152 6.08 -16.63 -0.92
C ALA A 1152 4.91 -16.56 0.07
N GLU A 1153 3.66 -16.44 -0.40
CA GLU A 1153 2.48 -16.42 0.48
C GLU A 1153 2.26 -17.75 1.22
N LEU A 1154 2.66 -18.89 0.64
CA LEU A 1154 2.64 -20.20 1.31
C LEU A 1154 3.85 -20.43 2.26
N GLY A 1155 4.79 -19.49 2.33
CA GLY A 1155 5.95 -19.53 3.24
C GLY A 1155 7.00 -20.60 2.88
N LEU A 1156 7.29 -20.78 1.59
CA LEU A 1156 8.16 -21.85 1.07
C LEU A 1156 9.64 -21.49 0.89
#